data_AF-A0A5E4RYN4-F1
#
_entry.id   AF-A0A5E4RYN4-F1
#
_cell.length_a   1.000
_cell.length_b   1.000
_cell.length_c   1.000
_cell.angle_alpha   90.00
_cell.angle_beta   90.00
_cell.angle_gamma   90.00
#
_symmetry.space_group_name_H-M   'P 1'
#
loop_
_entity.id
_entity.type
_entity.pdbx_description
1 polymer ?
#
loop_
_entity_poly.entity_id
_entity_poly.type
_entity_poly.pdbx_seq_one_letter_code
_entity_poly.pdbx_strand_id
1 'polypeptide(L)'
;MACAIEPNSIEPVRISRGPDARRITAYCFQDFARLAQDAGVDALGPQCLFSDLSCGPWRGHWLARDLCAQLDLCEPQPIQPSLHDAYQAGDAYADTVSQLIDAESRGDGNFTAAYALACRITERIRADTISHVFVVAPQGEHVWGTENLHLLKLLSDAARCYGFQLWCISRGDCALSPVAGIEWAPFNAPLAQTQPEEGSPLAGLVLPAWVAAVNPKLPCLRVRDGRVLISPNARRGRISAAQRRRLSALVLPDHLRAYLALSAPVQDVQFLQASAGRCFAEGGYDAAMALLDGIDTRALDALRCAVVEAQKQRISIALMRFERAAAGMLPNDAMPDDVKASLYQSKAWGLVMTGRAGEANRYFDLARAHFDSDSAPRLAMYLLNISALAKLKSNDIDGAVLLEKQIEARLQDPVRRDWHLLYINALNLARIYKKIGDFARCARYYHFAFSVMSGVRTDSDLLYMNLCHAQLETLSGNADAAFHHWLRTATHWLSNPLPEALAPRVAQAILGKPLNDSEADVEAISATLDKALREAASERGVTFSAAEKVVAFGRLTEPGQADMCVLGEGLTVALSSQAVVMPPFAGPKYDALKQTVTGILMATFHAIDFSHVRSVLSDSRHGIEMPLNLREALWSCCRYDIRVLTHAARQYRLATEDDDVLAKFVVRLGAGIGAISRGDECLRIHFKRYVPPIEVDARERDIVEGLARPLSLAQLAERLGRSIRACAKDVRSLEDRHVVMVD
;
A
#
# COMPACT_ATOMS: atom_id res chain seq x y z
N MET A 1 -17.69 -39.53 -17.09
CA MET A 1 -18.78 -38.75 -16.47
C MET A 1 -18.23 -38.09 -15.22
N ALA A 2 -17.70 -36.87 -15.37
CA ALA A 2 -17.32 -36.04 -14.23
C ALA A 2 -18.53 -35.15 -13.92
N CYS A 3 -19.16 -35.35 -12.77
CA CYS A 3 -20.17 -34.41 -12.26
C CYS A 3 -19.48 -33.07 -12.04
N ALA A 4 -19.82 -32.08 -12.87
CA ALA A 4 -19.60 -30.68 -12.58
C ALA A 4 -20.49 -30.33 -11.39
N ILE A 5 -19.94 -30.43 -10.18
CA ILE A 5 -20.51 -29.76 -9.01
C ILE A 5 -20.26 -28.29 -9.28
N GLU A 6 -21.32 -27.53 -9.58
CA GLU A 6 -21.26 -26.07 -9.59
C GLU A 6 -20.63 -25.63 -8.27
N PRO A 7 -19.53 -24.86 -8.27
CA PRO A 7 -19.00 -24.34 -7.03
C PRO A 7 -20.07 -23.45 -6.44
N ASN A 8 -20.70 -23.90 -5.34
CA ASN A 8 -21.48 -23.03 -4.47
C ASN A 8 -20.65 -21.76 -4.29
N SER A 9 -21.16 -20.63 -4.78
CA SER A 9 -20.43 -19.36 -4.75
C SER A 9 -20.26 -18.97 -3.29
N ILE A 10 -19.15 -19.38 -2.69
CA ILE A 10 -18.79 -18.98 -1.34
C ILE A 10 -18.64 -17.47 -1.41
N GLU A 11 -19.46 -16.75 -0.63
CA GLU A 11 -19.38 -15.31 -0.54
C GLU A 11 -17.94 -14.92 -0.17
N PRO A 12 -17.32 -13.98 -0.92
CA PRO A 12 -15.93 -13.60 -0.71
C PRO A 12 -15.72 -13.10 0.72
N VAL A 13 -14.62 -13.48 1.35
CA VAL A 13 -14.37 -13.10 2.75
C VAL A 13 -14.14 -11.59 2.85
N ARG A 14 -14.92 -10.96 3.73
CA ARG A 14 -14.80 -9.55 4.10
C ARG A 14 -14.50 -9.44 5.59
N ILE A 15 -13.43 -8.72 5.95
CA ILE A 15 -12.97 -8.57 7.33
C ILE A 15 -13.43 -7.20 7.84
N SER A 16 -14.27 -7.18 8.87
CA SER A 16 -14.71 -5.94 9.53
C SER A 16 -13.63 -5.45 10.49
N ARG A 17 -13.24 -4.18 10.34
CA ARG A 17 -12.08 -3.57 11.02
C ARG A 17 -12.52 -2.34 11.81
N GLY A 18 -11.80 -2.02 12.88
CA GLY A 18 -12.10 -0.87 13.73
C GLY A 18 -10.87 -0.37 14.51
N PRO A 19 -11.04 0.67 15.36
CA PRO A 19 -9.94 1.29 16.08
C PRO A 19 -9.53 0.50 17.33
N ASP A 20 -10.41 -0.36 17.84
CA ASP A 20 -10.19 -1.06 19.11
C ASP A 20 -8.99 -2.02 19.05
N ALA A 21 -8.37 -2.24 20.21
CA ALA A 21 -7.32 -3.25 20.33
C ALA A 21 -7.89 -4.65 20.07
N ARG A 22 -7.13 -5.48 19.36
CA ARG A 22 -7.54 -6.83 18.99
C ARG A 22 -7.19 -7.76 20.12
N ARG A 23 -8.22 -8.34 20.74
CA ARG A 23 -8.03 -9.30 21.83
C ARG A 23 -7.61 -10.65 21.26
N ILE A 24 -6.39 -11.10 21.57
CA ILE A 24 -5.82 -12.37 21.10
C ILE A 24 -5.45 -13.23 22.30
N THR A 25 -5.84 -14.51 22.28
CA THR A 25 -5.49 -15.47 23.34
C THR A 25 -3.99 -15.63 23.43
N ALA A 26 -3.41 -15.37 24.59
CA ALA A 26 -2.01 -15.56 24.91
C ALA A 26 -1.82 -16.86 25.70
N TYR A 27 -1.01 -17.77 25.20
CA TYR A 27 -0.78 -19.10 25.78
C TYR A 27 0.68 -19.31 26.15
N CYS A 28 0.95 -19.57 27.43
CA CYS A 28 2.28 -19.93 27.92
C CYS A 28 2.57 -21.40 27.63
N PHE A 29 3.50 -21.69 26.72
CA PHE A 29 3.73 -23.05 26.23
C PHE A 29 4.29 -23.99 27.31
N GLN A 30 3.62 -25.13 27.53
CA GLN A 30 4.14 -26.22 28.37
C GLN A 30 4.71 -27.34 27.49
N ASP A 31 3.83 -28.05 26.79
CA ASP A 31 4.14 -29.06 25.79
C ASP A 31 2.98 -29.17 24.77
N PHE A 32 3.17 -29.96 23.71
CA PHE A 32 2.18 -30.10 22.65
C PHE A 32 0.93 -30.89 23.08
N ALA A 33 1.04 -31.83 24.01
CA ALA A 33 -0.11 -32.60 24.48
C ALA A 33 -1.04 -31.70 25.32
N ARG A 34 -0.46 -30.87 26.19
CA ARG A 34 -1.19 -29.89 26.97
C ARG A 34 -1.83 -28.81 26.08
N LEU A 35 -1.10 -28.31 25.07
CA LEU A 35 -1.66 -27.37 24.10
C LEU A 35 -2.89 -27.97 23.37
N ALA A 36 -2.80 -29.24 22.94
CA ALA A 36 -3.93 -29.93 22.30
C ALA A 36 -5.13 -30.05 23.23
N GLN A 37 -4.89 -30.45 24.49
CA GLN A 37 -5.93 -30.55 25.52
C GLN A 37 -6.61 -29.21 25.78
N ASP A 38 -5.82 -28.14 25.98
CA ASP A 38 -6.33 -26.81 26.31
C ASP A 38 -7.09 -26.17 25.14
N ALA A 39 -6.66 -26.43 23.90
CA ALA A 39 -7.36 -26.00 22.68
C ALA A 39 -8.57 -26.90 22.34
N GLY A 40 -8.77 -28.02 23.04
CA GLY A 40 -9.87 -28.94 22.79
C GLY A 40 -9.80 -29.61 21.41
N VAL A 41 -8.59 -29.95 20.93
CA VAL A 41 -8.38 -30.62 19.64
C VAL A 41 -7.74 -32.00 19.81
N ASP A 42 -8.21 -32.97 19.04
CA ASP A 42 -7.70 -34.36 19.13
C ASP A 42 -6.27 -34.49 18.61
N ALA A 43 -5.93 -33.68 17.59
CA ALA A 43 -4.60 -33.65 16.99
C ALA A 43 -4.29 -32.27 16.42
N LEU A 44 -3.21 -31.65 16.91
CA LEU A 44 -2.77 -30.32 16.48
C LEU A 44 -2.40 -30.26 15.00
N GLY A 45 -1.74 -31.29 14.45
CA GLY A 45 -1.18 -31.24 13.09
C GLY A 45 -2.23 -31.08 11.96
N PRO A 46 -3.27 -31.94 11.88
CA PRO A 46 -4.24 -31.89 10.79
C PRO A 46 -5.28 -30.77 10.91
N GLN A 47 -5.67 -30.39 12.13
CA GLN A 47 -6.80 -29.50 12.41
C GLN A 47 -6.40 -28.05 12.69
N CYS A 48 -5.10 -27.77 12.81
CA CYS A 48 -4.59 -26.47 13.18
C CYS A 48 -3.47 -26.00 12.24
N LEU A 49 -3.28 -24.69 12.19
CA LEU A 49 -2.17 -24.07 11.47
C LEU A 49 -1.17 -23.49 12.46
N PHE A 50 0.10 -23.49 12.08
CA PHE A 50 1.18 -22.95 12.91
C PHE A 50 2.00 -21.92 12.14
N SER A 51 2.50 -20.91 12.84
CA SER A 51 3.58 -20.08 12.35
C SER A 51 4.57 -19.86 13.48
N ASP A 52 5.85 -19.78 13.14
CA ASP A 52 6.87 -19.63 14.16
C ASP A 52 7.78 -18.42 13.90
N LEU A 53 7.64 -17.43 14.79
CA LEU A 53 8.43 -16.22 14.82
C LEU A 53 9.37 -16.18 16.03
N SER A 54 9.55 -17.29 16.77
CA SER A 54 10.33 -17.32 18.01
C SER A 54 11.76 -16.78 17.87
N CYS A 55 12.39 -16.99 16.71
CA CYS A 55 13.71 -16.44 16.37
C CYS A 55 13.65 -15.16 15.51
N GLY A 56 12.50 -14.49 15.47
CA GLY A 56 12.20 -13.36 14.60
C GLY A 56 11.97 -13.74 13.13
N PRO A 57 11.40 -12.83 12.33
CA PRO A 57 11.29 -12.99 10.88
C PRO A 57 12.64 -12.68 10.18
N TRP A 58 13.00 -13.51 9.20
CA TRP A 58 14.20 -13.34 8.34
C TRP A 58 13.87 -13.20 6.85
N ARG A 59 12.60 -12.91 6.55
CA ARG A 59 12.01 -12.57 5.24
C ARG A 59 10.68 -11.85 5.47
N GLY A 60 10.21 -11.10 4.48
CA GLY A 60 8.94 -10.38 4.59
C GLY A 60 7.73 -11.32 4.58
N HIS A 61 6.69 -10.93 5.31
CA HIS A 61 5.43 -11.67 5.48
C HIS A 61 5.64 -13.12 5.95
N TRP A 62 6.57 -13.32 6.90
CA TRP A 62 6.91 -14.64 7.42
C TRP A 62 5.68 -15.43 7.91
N LEU A 63 4.83 -14.78 8.70
CA LEU A 63 3.58 -15.37 9.19
C LEU A 63 2.70 -15.86 8.03
N ALA A 64 2.53 -15.02 7.02
CA ALA A 64 1.71 -15.37 5.86
C ALA A 64 2.29 -16.56 5.09
N ARG A 65 3.61 -16.60 4.91
CA ARG A 65 4.29 -17.68 4.18
C ARG A 65 4.15 -19.01 4.89
N ASP A 66 4.28 -19.04 6.21
CA ASP A 66 4.10 -20.26 6.99
C ASP A 66 2.67 -20.80 6.89
N LEU A 67 1.67 -19.92 6.98
CA LEU A 67 0.26 -20.29 6.86
C LEU A 67 -0.11 -20.69 5.42
N CYS A 68 0.35 -19.95 4.41
CA CYS A 68 0.06 -20.23 3.00
C CYS A 68 0.60 -21.60 2.59
N ALA A 69 1.82 -21.96 2.99
CA ALA A 69 2.39 -23.27 2.68
C ALA A 69 1.59 -24.44 3.28
N GLN A 70 1.06 -24.30 4.50
CA GLN A 70 0.18 -25.31 5.11
C GLN A 70 -1.21 -25.41 4.47
N LEU A 71 -1.64 -24.34 3.79
CA LEU A 71 -2.94 -24.22 3.14
C LEU A 71 -2.89 -24.47 1.62
N ASP A 72 -1.71 -24.76 1.08
CA ASP A 72 -1.43 -24.89 -0.36
C ASP A 72 -1.84 -23.62 -1.15
N LEU A 73 -1.49 -22.45 -0.59
CA LEU A 73 -1.70 -21.13 -1.20
C LEU A 73 -0.39 -20.58 -1.77
N CYS A 74 -0.48 -19.87 -2.89
CA CYS A 74 0.68 -19.17 -3.46
C CYS A 74 1.32 -18.23 -2.45
N GLU A 75 2.66 -18.24 -2.40
CA GLU A 75 3.44 -17.38 -1.52
C GLU A 75 3.20 -15.87 -1.82
N PRO A 76 3.32 -15.00 -0.80
CA PRO A 76 3.32 -13.56 -0.98
C PRO A 76 4.38 -13.10 -1.98
N GLN A 77 3.99 -12.19 -2.86
CA GLN A 77 4.89 -11.55 -3.82
C GLN A 77 5.59 -10.34 -3.18
N PRO A 78 6.77 -9.94 -3.66
CA PRO A 78 7.38 -8.68 -3.27
C PRO A 78 6.45 -7.49 -3.49
N ILE A 79 6.44 -6.53 -2.56
CA ILE A 79 5.56 -5.36 -2.60
C ILE A 79 6.28 -4.11 -3.14
N GLN A 80 7.60 -4.15 -3.24
CA GLN A 80 8.43 -3.05 -3.73
C GLN A 80 9.75 -3.58 -4.34
N PRO A 81 10.48 -2.78 -5.13
CA PRO A 81 11.75 -3.23 -5.72
C PRO A 81 12.84 -3.48 -4.67
N SER A 82 13.77 -4.36 -5.04
CA SER A 82 14.99 -4.62 -4.25
C SER A 82 15.96 -3.45 -4.34
N LEU A 83 16.37 -2.94 -3.18
CA LEU A 83 17.40 -1.89 -3.07
C LEU A 83 18.82 -2.40 -3.33
N HIS A 84 19.04 -3.72 -3.34
CA HIS A 84 20.36 -4.30 -3.52
C HIS A 84 20.71 -4.49 -5.01
N ASP A 85 19.75 -4.95 -5.81
CA ASP A 85 20.00 -5.26 -7.23
C ASP A 85 20.32 -4.00 -8.06
N ALA A 86 19.94 -2.83 -7.55
CA ALA A 86 20.18 -1.53 -8.17
C ALA A 86 21.62 -0.99 -8.00
N TYR A 87 22.55 -1.76 -7.41
CA TYR A 87 23.97 -1.38 -7.34
C TYR A 87 24.70 -1.44 -8.70
N GLN A 88 24.04 -1.91 -9.75
CA GLN A 88 24.59 -1.94 -11.10
C GLN A 88 24.42 -0.58 -11.79
N ALA A 89 25.48 0.24 -11.67
CA ALA A 89 25.87 1.46 -12.41
C ALA A 89 24.78 2.30 -13.14
N GLY A 90 24.70 3.59 -12.79
CA GLY A 90 24.02 4.63 -13.59
C GLY A 90 22.54 4.84 -13.27
N ASP A 91 21.74 5.16 -14.29
CA ASP A 91 20.31 5.47 -14.16
C ASP A 91 19.43 4.28 -13.72
N ALA A 92 19.94 3.06 -13.64
CA ALA A 92 19.19 1.89 -13.15
C ALA A 92 18.70 2.08 -11.70
N TYR A 93 19.48 2.79 -10.86
CA TYR A 93 19.01 3.14 -9.51
C TYR A 93 17.93 4.24 -9.54
N ALA A 94 17.91 5.13 -10.55
CA ALA A 94 16.84 6.11 -10.70
C ALA A 94 15.49 5.43 -10.94
N ASP A 95 15.44 4.35 -11.72
CA ASP A 95 14.22 3.54 -11.91
C ASP A 95 13.71 2.95 -10.60
N THR A 96 14.62 2.47 -9.75
CA THR A 96 14.28 1.97 -8.42
C THR A 96 13.69 3.09 -7.55
N VAL A 97 14.26 4.29 -7.59
CA VAL A 97 13.71 5.47 -6.90
C VAL A 97 12.31 5.82 -7.43
N SER A 98 12.11 5.84 -8.75
CA SER A 98 10.80 6.07 -9.37
C SER A 98 9.75 5.04 -8.92
N GLN A 99 10.12 3.77 -8.89
CA GLN A 99 9.24 2.68 -8.43
C GLN A 99 8.90 2.77 -6.94
N LEU A 100 9.85 3.20 -6.10
CA LEU A 100 9.59 3.43 -4.67
C LEU A 100 8.63 4.61 -4.43
N ILE A 101 8.76 5.68 -5.22
CA ILE A 101 7.80 6.80 -5.19
C ILE A 101 6.41 6.30 -5.60
N ASP A 102 6.32 5.48 -6.64
CA ASP A 102 5.05 4.90 -7.08
C ASP A 102 4.46 3.95 -6.02
N ALA A 103 5.29 3.15 -5.36
CA ALA A 103 4.88 2.29 -4.25
C ALA A 103 4.31 3.12 -3.08
N GLU A 104 5.01 4.19 -2.68
CA GLU A 104 4.55 5.11 -1.63
C GLU A 104 3.22 5.78 -1.99
N SER A 105 3.05 6.22 -3.24
CA SER A 105 1.79 6.84 -3.70
C SER A 105 0.61 5.86 -3.73
N ARG A 106 0.86 4.57 -3.98
CA ARG A 106 -0.20 3.53 -3.96
C ARG A 106 -0.77 3.30 -2.56
N GLY A 107 0.00 3.55 -1.51
CA GLY A 107 -0.45 3.31 -0.14
C GLY A 107 0.52 2.46 0.67
N ASP A 108 0.07 2.00 1.83
CA ASP A 108 0.77 0.98 2.60
C ASP A 108 0.61 -0.39 1.92
N GLY A 109 1.66 -0.78 1.18
CA GLY A 109 1.73 -2.08 0.51
C GLY A 109 1.73 -3.27 1.47
N ASN A 110 2.30 -3.11 2.68
CA ASN A 110 2.30 -4.16 3.70
C ASN A 110 0.88 -4.43 4.20
N PHE A 111 0.12 -3.36 4.52
CA PHE A 111 -1.27 -3.52 4.94
C PHE A 111 -2.12 -4.13 3.81
N THR A 112 -1.97 -3.63 2.58
CA THR A 112 -2.72 -4.12 1.41
C THR A 112 -2.46 -5.61 1.17
N ALA A 113 -1.19 -6.03 1.19
CA ALA A 113 -0.81 -7.43 1.04
C ALA A 113 -1.33 -8.29 2.21
N ALA A 114 -1.20 -7.81 3.45
CA ALA A 114 -1.69 -8.50 4.63
C ALA A 114 -3.22 -8.71 4.59
N TYR A 115 -3.99 -7.71 4.14
CA TYR A 115 -5.43 -7.82 3.96
C TYR A 115 -5.81 -8.88 2.93
N ALA A 116 -5.21 -8.83 1.73
CA ALA A 116 -5.45 -9.82 0.69
C ALA A 116 -5.09 -11.25 1.14
N LEU A 117 -3.98 -11.40 1.87
CA LEU A 117 -3.56 -12.68 2.45
C LEU A 117 -4.50 -13.15 3.54
N ALA A 118 -4.97 -12.26 4.42
CA ALA A 118 -5.94 -12.61 5.47
C ALA A 118 -7.25 -13.14 4.86
N CYS A 119 -7.81 -12.47 3.84
CA CYS A 119 -9.00 -12.95 3.13
C CYS A 119 -8.78 -14.36 2.55
N ARG A 120 -7.71 -14.57 1.78
CA ARG A 120 -7.39 -15.88 1.16
C ARG A 120 -7.16 -16.98 2.20
N ILE A 121 -6.42 -16.68 3.27
CA ILE A 121 -6.15 -17.61 4.37
C ILE A 121 -7.46 -17.97 5.07
N THR A 122 -8.32 -17.01 5.36
CA THR A 122 -9.63 -17.25 6.00
C THR A 122 -10.58 -18.04 5.10
N GLU A 123 -10.63 -17.75 3.80
CA GLU A 123 -11.41 -18.54 2.84
C GLU A 123 -11.00 -20.01 2.87
N ARG A 124 -9.68 -20.26 2.87
CA ARG A 124 -9.14 -21.61 2.91
C ARG A 124 -9.31 -22.29 4.27
N ILE A 125 -9.17 -21.55 5.38
CA ILE A 125 -9.47 -22.03 6.75
C ILE A 125 -10.91 -22.55 6.83
N ARG A 126 -11.88 -21.79 6.27
CA ARG A 126 -13.30 -22.20 6.23
C ARG A 126 -13.50 -23.45 5.39
N ALA A 127 -12.89 -23.50 4.20
CA ALA A 127 -13.01 -24.63 3.29
C ALA A 127 -12.42 -25.92 3.88
N ASP A 128 -11.28 -25.81 4.58
CA ASP A 128 -10.56 -26.93 5.18
C ASP A 128 -11.01 -27.24 6.61
N THR A 129 -12.00 -26.50 7.14
CA THR A 129 -12.53 -26.62 8.51
C THR A 129 -11.45 -26.55 9.61
N ILE A 130 -10.48 -25.66 9.43
CA ILE A 130 -9.41 -25.44 10.41
C ILE A 130 -9.98 -24.75 11.65
N SER A 131 -9.75 -25.34 12.82
CA SER A 131 -10.30 -24.83 14.08
C SER A 131 -9.44 -23.76 14.74
N HIS A 132 -8.11 -23.88 14.61
CA HIS A 132 -7.15 -23.02 15.30
C HIS A 132 -5.99 -22.56 14.40
N VAL A 133 -5.56 -21.33 14.63
CA VAL A 133 -4.31 -20.77 14.11
C VAL A 133 -3.43 -20.42 15.31
N PHE A 134 -2.24 -21.01 15.37
CA PHE A 134 -1.26 -20.78 16.42
C PHE A 134 -0.06 -20.01 15.87
N VAL A 135 0.30 -18.91 16.53
CA VAL A 135 1.46 -18.10 16.18
C VAL A 135 2.43 -18.08 17.36
N VAL A 136 3.63 -18.64 17.19
CA VAL A 136 4.67 -18.57 18.22
C VAL A 136 5.32 -17.18 18.16
N ALA A 137 5.25 -16.45 19.28
CA ALA A 137 5.74 -15.10 19.38
C ALA A 137 7.28 -15.02 19.37
N PRO A 138 7.85 -13.92 18.86
CA PRO A 138 9.28 -13.61 19.01
C PRO A 138 9.76 -13.66 20.46
N GLN A 139 10.96 -14.20 20.66
CA GLN A 139 11.59 -14.30 21.99
C GLN A 139 12.77 -13.33 22.12
N GLY A 140 13.01 -12.85 23.34
CA GLY A 140 14.16 -11.99 23.64
C GLY A 140 14.10 -10.66 22.89
N GLU A 141 15.15 -10.33 22.14
CA GLU A 141 15.28 -9.08 21.38
C GLU A 141 14.70 -9.18 19.96
N HIS A 142 14.15 -10.33 19.57
CA HIS A 142 13.54 -10.49 18.26
C HIS A 142 12.23 -9.69 18.15
N VAL A 143 12.01 -9.10 16.98
CA VAL A 143 10.85 -8.26 16.68
C VAL A 143 9.78 -9.03 15.91
N TRP A 144 8.54 -8.53 15.92
CA TRP A 144 7.43 -9.11 15.17
C TRP A 144 7.52 -8.85 13.66
N GLY A 145 7.99 -7.68 13.25
CA GLY A 145 7.82 -7.15 11.90
C GLY A 145 6.40 -6.60 11.68
N THR A 146 6.30 -5.34 11.26
CA THR A 146 5.02 -4.65 11.03
C THR A 146 4.06 -5.41 10.12
N GLU A 147 4.58 -6.04 9.07
CA GLU A 147 3.78 -6.81 8.10
C GLU A 147 3.16 -8.07 8.70
N ASN A 148 3.83 -8.70 9.66
CA ASN A 148 3.28 -9.84 10.40
C ASN A 148 2.24 -9.37 11.43
N LEU A 149 2.45 -8.20 12.05
CA LEU A 149 1.47 -7.61 12.96
C LEU A 149 0.17 -7.21 12.25
N HIS A 150 0.24 -6.65 11.05
CA HIS A 150 -0.95 -6.37 10.25
C HIS A 150 -1.75 -7.64 9.99
N LEU A 151 -1.10 -8.70 9.51
CA LEU A 151 -1.77 -9.98 9.26
C LEU A 151 -2.35 -10.57 10.55
N LEU A 152 -1.63 -10.50 11.67
CA LEU A 152 -2.10 -11.00 12.96
C LEU A 152 -3.36 -10.26 13.44
N LYS A 153 -3.39 -8.92 13.34
CA LYS A 153 -4.57 -8.08 13.65
C LYS A 153 -5.75 -8.48 12.76
N LEU A 154 -5.53 -8.61 11.46
CA LEU A 154 -6.56 -8.96 10.46
C LEU A 154 -7.12 -10.38 10.64
N LEU A 155 -6.27 -11.36 10.96
CA LEU A 155 -6.71 -12.72 11.28
C LEU A 155 -7.51 -12.76 12.59
N SER A 156 -7.18 -11.91 13.56
CA SER A 156 -7.99 -11.76 14.79
C SER A 156 -9.39 -11.22 14.47
N ASP A 157 -9.46 -10.16 13.66
CA ASP A 157 -10.73 -9.59 13.22
C ASP A 157 -11.56 -10.62 12.43
N ALA A 158 -10.93 -11.43 11.58
CA ALA A 158 -11.56 -12.51 10.83
C ALA A 158 -12.04 -13.68 11.71
N ALA A 159 -11.26 -14.08 12.72
CA ALA A 159 -11.58 -15.18 13.64
C ALA A 159 -12.96 -15.01 14.29
N ARG A 160 -13.31 -13.77 14.68
CA ARG A 160 -14.61 -13.42 15.28
C ARG A 160 -15.81 -13.69 14.37
N CYS A 161 -15.61 -13.62 13.06
CA CYS A 161 -16.69 -13.72 12.07
C CYS A 161 -16.77 -15.10 11.40
N TYR A 162 -15.65 -15.83 11.33
CA TYR A 162 -15.55 -17.01 10.48
C TYR A 162 -15.26 -18.32 11.22
N GLY A 163 -15.34 -18.33 12.55
CA GLY A 163 -15.49 -19.56 13.33
C GLY A 163 -14.21 -20.36 13.60
N PHE A 164 -13.04 -19.70 13.61
CA PHE A 164 -11.78 -20.29 14.06
C PHE A 164 -11.21 -19.47 15.24
N GLN A 165 -10.25 -20.03 15.97
CA GLN A 165 -9.56 -19.32 17.06
C GLN A 165 -8.12 -18.94 16.67
N LEU A 166 -7.67 -17.77 17.12
CA LEU A 166 -6.30 -17.30 16.94
C LEU A 166 -5.60 -17.23 18.30
N TRP A 167 -4.51 -17.99 18.44
CA TRP A 167 -3.74 -18.09 19.68
C TRP A 167 -2.30 -17.68 19.43
N CYS A 168 -1.77 -16.88 20.33
CA CYS A 168 -0.38 -16.46 20.36
C CYS A 168 0.36 -17.22 21.46
N ILE A 169 1.41 -17.96 21.09
CA ILE A 169 2.14 -18.85 21.98
C ILE A 169 3.44 -18.17 22.42
N SER A 170 3.65 -18.04 23.73
CA SER A 170 4.92 -17.61 24.32
C SER A 170 5.70 -18.81 24.88
N ARG A 171 6.98 -18.58 25.23
CA ARG A 171 7.77 -19.53 26.02
C ARG A 171 7.13 -19.70 27.40
N GLY A 172 7.20 -20.90 27.99
CA GLY A 172 6.45 -21.27 29.21
C GLY A 172 6.73 -20.43 30.46
N ASP A 173 7.85 -19.71 30.48
CA ASP A 173 8.33 -18.84 31.55
C ASP A 173 8.27 -17.34 31.19
N CYS A 174 7.69 -16.98 30.03
CA CYS A 174 7.75 -15.63 29.49
C CYS A 174 6.36 -15.10 29.12
N ALA A 175 6.04 -13.91 29.63
CA ALA A 175 4.86 -13.17 29.18
C ALA A 175 5.12 -12.51 27.83
N LEU A 176 4.07 -12.36 27.02
CA LEU A 176 4.16 -11.63 25.76
C LEU A 176 4.40 -10.14 26.03
N SER A 177 5.36 -9.56 25.31
CA SER A 177 5.60 -8.11 25.31
C SER A 177 4.36 -7.37 24.77
N PRO A 178 3.99 -6.20 25.35
CA PRO A 178 2.93 -5.37 24.80
C PRO A 178 3.16 -5.02 23.33
N VAL A 179 2.10 -5.07 22.52
CA VAL A 179 2.12 -4.68 21.10
C VAL A 179 0.98 -3.70 20.85
N ALA A 180 1.28 -2.60 20.15
CA ALA A 180 0.28 -1.58 19.85
C ALA A 180 -0.91 -2.17 19.06
N GLY A 181 -2.13 -1.89 19.54
CA GLY A 181 -3.36 -2.38 18.93
C GLY A 181 -3.68 -3.86 19.18
N ILE A 182 -2.95 -4.55 20.06
CA ILE A 182 -3.23 -5.93 20.47
C ILE A 182 -3.36 -6.01 21.99
N GLU A 183 -4.44 -6.63 22.45
CA GLU A 183 -4.65 -7.00 23.84
C GLU A 183 -4.38 -8.50 24.01
N TRP A 184 -3.32 -8.84 24.73
CA TRP A 184 -3.00 -10.24 25.05
C TRP A 184 -3.90 -10.75 26.17
N ALA A 185 -4.89 -11.57 25.82
CA ALA A 185 -5.80 -12.18 26.79
C ALA A 185 -5.18 -13.46 27.35
N PRO A 186 -4.70 -13.49 28.60
CA PRO A 186 -4.03 -14.67 29.14
C PRO A 186 -4.99 -15.86 29.19
N PHE A 187 -4.55 -16.99 28.66
CA PHE A 187 -5.18 -18.28 28.89
C PHE A 187 -4.69 -18.80 30.25
N ASN A 188 -5.60 -19.33 31.08
CA ASN A 188 -5.35 -19.75 32.47
C ASN A 188 -4.46 -21.01 32.58
N ALA A 189 -3.26 -20.98 32.04
CA ALA A 189 -2.23 -22.00 32.19
C ALA A 189 -1.21 -21.54 33.25
N PRO A 190 -0.90 -22.36 34.27
CA PRO A 190 0.20 -22.06 35.17
C PRO A 190 1.52 -21.97 34.41
N LEU A 191 2.39 -21.04 34.80
CA LEU A 191 3.74 -20.92 34.23
C LEU A 191 4.50 -22.24 34.45
N ALA A 192 4.97 -22.84 33.36
CA ALA A 192 5.76 -24.06 33.45
C ALA A 192 7.19 -23.73 33.90
N GLN A 193 7.72 -24.49 34.84
CA GLN A 193 9.16 -24.48 35.12
C GLN A 193 9.89 -25.18 33.97
N THR A 194 10.48 -24.42 33.07
CA THR A 194 11.26 -24.97 31.95
C THR A 194 12.64 -25.41 32.45
N GLN A 195 12.98 -26.69 32.32
CA GLN A 195 14.37 -27.13 32.51
C GLN A 195 15.23 -26.67 31.33
N PRO A 196 16.50 -26.27 31.55
CA PRO A 196 17.38 -25.81 30.49
C PRO A 196 17.85 -26.99 29.60
N GLU A 197 17.04 -27.39 28.62
CA GLU A 197 17.40 -28.39 27.60
C GLU A 197 18.33 -27.83 26.51
N GLU A 198 19.12 -28.68 25.84
CA GLU A 198 19.89 -28.31 24.64
C GLU A 198 18.96 -27.79 23.52
N GLY A 199 18.86 -26.46 23.40
CA GLY A 199 17.96 -25.83 22.42
C GLY A 199 18.46 -25.85 20.97
N SER A 200 17.52 -25.63 20.06
CA SER A 200 17.73 -25.52 18.61
C SER A 200 17.98 -24.08 18.18
N PRO A 201 18.96 -23.84 17.29
CA PRO A 201 19.17 -22.57 16.63
C PRO A 201 18.38 -22.42 15.33
N LEU A 202 17.59 -23.41 14.90
CA LEU A 202 16.83 -23.27 13.66
C LEU A 202 15.74 -22.19 13.85
N ALA A 203 15.47 -21.37 12.84
CA ALA A 203 14.39 -20.37 12.88
C ALA A 203 13.14 -20.89 12.15
N GLY A 204 11.96 -20.61 12.70
CA GLY A 204 10.67 -20.93 12.08
C GLY A 204 10.32 -22.42 11.98
N LEU A 205 9.37 -22.72 11.08
CA LEU A 205 8.99 -24.06 10.68
C LEU A 205 10.04 -24.66 9.73
N VAL A 206 10.53 -25.85 10.06
CA VAL A 206 11.70 -26.44 9.39
C VAL A 206 11.45 -27.85 8.86
N LEU A 207 12.30 -28.33 7.96
CA LEU A 207 12.22 -29.71 7.50
C LEU A 207 12.64 -30.69 8.60
N PRO A 208 11.98 -31.86 8.72
CA PRO A 208 12.35 -32.89 9.69
C PRO A 208 13.84 -33.30 9.62
N ALA A 209 14.40 -33.38 8.41
CA ALA A 209 15.79 -33.73 8.18
C ALA A 209 16.78 -32.74 8.82
N TRP A 210 16.43 -31.45 8.87
CA TRP A 210 17.29 -30.43 9.48
C TRP A 210 17.29 -30.57 11.01
N VAL A 211 16.14 -30.87 11.61
CA VAL A 211 16.05 -31.14 13.06
C VAL A 211 16.87 -32.38 13.42
N ALA A 212 16.73 -33.47 12.64
CA ALA A 212 17.50 -34.70 12.84
C ALA A 212 19.01 -34.47 12.76
N ALA A 213 19.48 -33.58 11.88
CA ALA A 213 20.89 -33.22 11.76
C ALA A 213 21.42 -32.40 12.95
N VAL A 214 20.58 -31.55 13.55
CA VAL A 214 20.97 -30.72 14.70
C VAL A 214 20.90 -31.51 16.00
N ASN A 215 19.70 -31.98 16.33
CA ASN A 215 19.42 -32.78 17.52
C ASN A 215 18.10 -33.55 17.31
N PRO A 216 18.14 -34.88 17.07
CA PRO A 216 16.94 -35.68 16.79
C PRO A 216 16.03 -35.87 18.00
N LYS A 217 16.47 -35.48 19.21
CA LYS A 217 15.70 -35.60 20.45
C LYS A 217 14.88 -34.35 20.78
N LEU A 218 14.93 -33.32 19.94
CA LEU A 218 14.18 -32.08 20.17
C LEU A 218 12.67 -32.33 20.16
N PRO A 219 11.92 -31.85 21.17
CA PRO A 219 10.47 -31.90 21.15
C PRO A 219 9.95 -31.12 19.94
N CYS A 220 9.27 -31.80 19.02
CA CYS A 220 8.75 -31.20 17.80
C CYS A 220 7.36 -31.73 17.46
N LEU A 221 6.58 -30.90 16.76
CA LEU A 221 5.27 -31.22 16.22
C LEU A 221 5.34 -31.17 14.70
N ARG A 222 4.91 -32.23 14.01
CA ARG A 222 4.72 -32.19 12.55
C ARG A 222 3.44 -31.40 12.23
N VAL A 223 3.57 -30.38 11.40
CA VAL A 223 2.46 -29.53 10.96
C VAL A 223 1.91 -29.99 9.61
N ARG A 224 0.84 -29.36 9.12
CA ARG A 224 0.02 -29.83 7.99
C ARG A 224 0.79 -30.05 6.68
N ASP A 225 1.78 -29.23 6.35
CA ASP A 225 2.61 -29.38 5.14
C ASP A 225 3.82 -30.32 5.33
N GLY A 226 3.89 -31.04 6.46
CA GLY A 226 4.98 -31.98 6.76
C GLY A 226 6.25 -31.35 7.34
N ARG A 227 6.33 -30.01 7.43
CA ARG A 227 7.36 -29.34 8.24
C ARG A 227 7.16 -29.64 9.73
N VAL A 228 8.13 -29.25 10.54
CA VAL A 228 8.08 -29.41 11.99
C VAL A 228 8.22 -28.06 12.71
N LEU A 229 7.37 -27.87 13.70
CA LEU A 229 7.50 -26.84 14.73
C LEU A 229 8.36 -27.39 15.86
N ILE A 230 9.50 -26.76 16.14
CA ILE A 230 10.29 -27.08 17.33
C ILE A 230 9.63 -26.38 18.52
N SER A 231 9.54 -27.08 19.66
CA SER A 231 8.96 -26.54 20.89
C SER A 231 9.49 -25.13 21.20
N PRO A 232 8.62 -24.15 21.53
CA PRO A 232 9.04 -22.82 21.98
C PRO A 232 10.02 -22.85 23.16
N ASN A 233 9.91 -23.86 24.05
CA ASN A 233 10.80 -24.04 25.20
C ASN A 233 12.17 -24.60 24.81
N ALA A 234 12.28 -25.22 23.62
CA ALA A 234 13.52 -25.74 23.08
C ALA A 234 14.20 -24.77 22.11
N ARG A 235 13.77 -23.51 22.00
CA ARG A 235 14.42 -22.48 21.17
C ARG A 235 15.58 -21.83 21.94
N ARG A 236 16.76 -21.74 21.33
CA ARG A 236 17.92 -21.00 21.89
C ARG A 236 18.61 -20.19 20.80
N GLY A 237 18.95 -18.94 21.11
CA GLY A 237 19.61 -18.04 20.16
C GLY A 237 21.10 -18.31 19.90
N ARG A 238 21.78 -19.14 20.70
CA ARG A 238 23.23 -19.41 20.54
C ARG A 238 23.50 -20.69 19.76
N ILE A 239 24.20 -20.55 18.64
CA ILE A 239 24.61 -21.65 17.77
C ILE A 239 26.03 -22.12 18.14
N SER A 240 26.18 -23.36 18.60
CA SER A 240 27.51 -23.94 18.83
C SER A 240 28.28 -24.16 17.52
N ALA A 241 29.63 -24.21 17.61
CA ALA A 241 30.48 -24.49 16.45
C ALA A 241 30.18 -25.86 15.81
N ALA A 242 29.80 -26.86 16.61
CA ALA A 242 29.40 -28.19 16.12
C ALA A 242 28.08 -28.12 15.34
N GLN A 243 27.05 -27.47 15.88
CA GLN A 243 25.76 -27.29 15.19
C GLN A 243 25.94 -26.51 13.89
N ARG A 244 26.75 -25.44 13.89
CA ARG A 244 27.04 -24.66 12.69
C ARG A 244 27.66 -25.50 11.57
N ARG A 245 28.64 -26.35 11.89
CA ARG A 245 29.26 -27.27 10.92
C ARG A 245 28.24 -28.25 10.33
N ARG A 246 27.32 -28.78 11.15
CA ARG A 246 26.25 -29.66 10.66
C ARG A 246 25.26 -28.92 9.76
N LEU A 247 24.86 -27.71 10.16
CA LEU A 247 23.90 -26.89 9.40
C LEU A 247 24.49 -26.38 8.08
N SER A 248 25.78 -26.05 8.05
CA SER A 248 26.45 -25.61 6.81
C SER A 248 26.63 -26.72 5.77
N ALA A 249 26.51 -28.00 6.16
CA ALA A 249 26.47 -29.13 5.23
C ALA A 249 25.08 -29.37 4.61
N LEU A 250 24.04 -28.68 5.09
CA LEU A 250 22.68 -28.80 4.57
C LEU A 250 22.42 -27.76 3.48
N VAL A 251 21.55 -28.11 2.53
CA VAL A 251 20.96 -27.13 1.60
C VAL A 251 19.84 -26.40 2.34
N LEU A 252 20.11 -25.15 2.72
CA LEU A 252 19.19 -24.31 3.47
C LEU A 252 18.66 -23.17 2.58
N PRO A 253 17.38 -22.77 2.75
CA PRO A 253 16.85 -21.60 2.07
C PRO A 253 17.54 -20.32 2.54
N ASP A 254 17.57 -19.31 1.67
CA ASP A 254 18.35 -18.09 1.89
C ASP A 254 18.03 -17.35 3.19
N HIS A 255 16.77 -17.33 3.62
CA HIS A 255 16.39 -16.68 4.88
C HIS A 255 17.01 -17.37 6.11
N LEU A 256 17.13 -18.71 6.11
CA LEU A 256 17.84 -19.43 7.18
C LEU A 256 19.35 -19.26 7.06
N ARG A 257 19.88 -19.23 5.83
CA ARG A 257 21.31 -18.92 5.61
C ARG A 257 21.65 -17.53 6.16
N ALA A 258 20.79 -16.53 5.97
CA ALA A 258 20.99 -15.16 6.47
C ALA A 258 21.03 -15.13 8.00
N TYR A 259 20.08 -15.80 8.66
CA TYR A 259 20.09 -15.99 10.11
C TYR A 259 21.40 -16.62 10.63
N LEU A 260 21.86 -17.71 10.00
CA LEU A 260 23.08 -18.40 10.40
C LEU A 260 24.34 -17.58 10.11
N ALA A 261 24.36 -16.84 9.00
CA ALA A 261 25.45 -15.98 8.58
C ALA A 261 25.64 -14.81 9.57
N LEU A 262 24.56 -14.24 10.08
CA LEU A 262 24.62 -13.16 11.10
C LEU A 262 25.30 -13.64 12.38
N SER A 263 25.05 -14.90 12.75
CA SER A 263 25.65 -15.50 13.94
C SER A 263 27.11 -15.95 13.72
N ALA A 264 27.67 -15.84 12.51
CA ALA A 264 28.99 -16.39 12.17
C ALA A 264 30.17 -15.59 12.71
N PRO A 265 31.28 -16.24 13.13
CA PRO A 265 32.50 -15.53 13.52
C PRO A 265 33.06 -14.66 12.39
N VAL A 266 32.91 -15.12 11.15
CA VAL A 266 33.21 -14.36 9.94
C VAL A 266 31.92 -14.30 9.14
N GLN A 267 31.38 -13.10 9.00
CA GLN A 267 30.11 -12.86 8.32
C GLN A 267 30.33 -12.65 6.82
N ASP A 268 29.47 -13.24 5.99
CA ASP A 268 29.37 -12.91 4.57
C ASP A 268 28.54 -11.64 4.41
N VAL A 269 29.22 -10.48 4.48
CA VAL A 269 28.58 -9.16 4.44
C VAL A 269 27.81 -8.94 3.14
N GLN A 270 28.35 -9.35 2.00
CA GLN A 270 27.70 -9.15 0.71
C GLN A 270 26.37 -9.93 0.66
N PHE A 271 26.38 -11.18 1.10
CA PHE A 271 25.16 -11.98 1.18
C PHE A 271 24.14 -11.41 2.18
N LEU A 272 24.59 -10.89 3.33
CA LEU A 272 23.69 -10.26 4.30
C LEU A 272 23.06 -8.97 3.76
N GLN A 273 23.82 -8.15 3.03
CA GLN A 273 23.29 -6.95 2.36
C GLN A 273 22.28 -7.29 1.26
N ALA A 274 22.54 -8.34 0.47
CA ALA A 274 21.60 -8.85 -0.52
C ALA A 274 20.32 -9.38 0.13
N SER A 275 20.47 -10.11 1.23
CA SER A 275 19.34 -10.65 2.00
C SER A 275 18.49 -9.53 2.62
N ALA A 276 19.11 -8.47 3.12
CA ALA A 276 18.41 -7.28 3.59
C ALA A 276 17.64 -6.58 2.46
N GLY A 277 18.23 -6.48 1.27
CA GLY A 277 17.55 -5.95 0.07
C GLY A 277 16.30 -6.75 -0.31
N ARG A 278 16.37 -8.09 -0.26
CA ARG A 278 15.21 -8.97 -0.48
C ARG A 278 14.15 -8.83 0.61
N CYS A 279 14.55 -8.82 1.89
CA CYS A 279 13.61 -8.62 3.00
C CYS A 279 12.86 -7.28 2.84
N PHE A 280 13.58 -6.23 2.45
CA PHE A 280 12.98 -4.92 2.15
C PHE A 280 11.97 -5.02 1.00
N ALA A 281 12.34 -5.63 -0.14
CA ALA A 281 11.44 -5.81 -1.29
C ALA A 281 10.14 -6.57 -0.92
N GLU A 282 10.25 -7.54 -0.02
CA GLU A 282 9.14 -8.35 0.48
C GLU A 282 8.30 -7.68 1.57
N GLY A 283 8.63 -6.45 2.00
CA GLY A 283 7.88 -5.77 3.08
C GLY A 283 8.41 -6.02 4.50
N GLY A 284 9.38 -6.92 4.66
CA GLY A 284 10.04 -7.27 5.93
C GLY A 284 11.04 -6.21 6.38
N TYR A 285 10.54 -5.01 6.66
CA TYR A 285 11.34 -3.81 6.91
C TYR A 285 12.21 -3.92 8.16
N ASP A 286 11.66 -4.43 9.25
CA ASP A 286 12.43 -4.62 10.49
C ASP A 286 13.44 -5.75 10.35
N ALA A 287 13.11 -6.82 9.62
CA ALA A 287 14.04 -7.91 9.32
C ALA A 287 15.22 -7.41 8.47
N ALA A 288 14.96 -6.58 7.46
CA ALA A 288 16.00 -5.95 6.64
C ALA A 288 16.95 -5.09 7.49
N MET A 289 16.40 -4.27 8.40
CA MET A 289 17.21 -3.45 9.30
C MET A 289 17.97 -4.29 10.33
N ALA A 290 17.36 -5.33 10.90
CA ALA A 290 18.01 -6.24 11.84
C ALA A 290 19.21 -6.96 11.22
N LEU A 291 19.09 -7.38 9.95
CA LEU A 291 20.20 -7.96 9.19
C LEU A 291 21.36 -6.98 9.05
N LEU A 292 21.10 -5.73 8.67
CA LEU A 292 22.15 -4.73 8.51
C LEU A 292 22.75 -4.29 9.85
N ASP A 293 21.95 -4.21 10.91
CA ASP A 293 22.40 -3.84 12.25
C ASP A 293 23.21 -4.93 12.94
N GLY A 294 22.97 -6.19 12.62
CA GLY A 294 23.77 -7.31 13.12
C GLY A 294 25.10 -7.54 12.39
N ILE A 295 25.43 -6.77 11.34
CA ILE A 295 26.75 -6.85 10.67
C ILE A 295 27.82 -6.28 11.61
N ASP A 296 28.86 -7.06 11.94
CA ASP A 296 29.98 -6.60 12.78
C ASP A 296 30.91 -5.68 11.99
N THR A 297 30.65 -4.38 12.09
CA THR A 297 31.41 -3.33 11.39
C THR A 297 32.84 -3.18 11.89
N ARG A 298 33.20 -3.69 13.08
CA ARG A 298 34.57 -3.58 13.61
C ARG A 298 35.58 -4.42 12.83
N ALA A 299 35.10 -5.45 12.14
CA ALA A 299 35.91 -6.34 11.32
C ALA A 299 36.04 -5.86 9.85
N LEU A 300 35.40 -4.74 9.49
CA LEU A 300 35.34 -4.24 8.12
C LEU A 300 36.28 -3.06 7.90
N ASP A 301 36.74 -2.92 6.65
CA ASP A 301 37.40 -1.69 6.21
C ASP A 301 36.41 -0.51 6.12
N ALA A 302 36.95 0.71 6.00
CA ALA A 302 36.15 1.93 5.99
C ALA A 302 35.14 1.97 4.83
N LEU A 303 35.48 1.42 3.67
CA LEU A 303 34.60 1.43 2.49
C LEU A 303 33.41 0.50 2.70
N ARG A 304 33.64 -0.73 3.16
CA ARG A 304 32.58 -1.70 3.45
C ARG A 304 31.64 -1.20 4.55
N CYS A 305 32.18 -0.58 5.60
CA CYS A 305 31.38 0.10 6.61
C CYS A 305 30.46 1.16 6.00
N ALA A 306 30.99 2.01 5.12
CA ALA A 306 30.25 3.07 4.46
C ALA A 306 29.14 2.54 3.54
N VAL A 307 29.39 1.46 2.80
CA VAL A 307 28.40 0.83 1.93
C VAL A 307 27.23 0.23 2.73
N VAL A 308 27.52 -0.46 3.84
CA VAL A 308 26.47 -0.98 4.75
C VAL A 308 25.65 0.17 5.33
N GLU A 309 26.30 1.24 5.78
CA GLU A 309 25.63 2.41 6.34
C GLU A 309 24.78 3.16 5.30
N ALA A 310 25.27 3.31 4.06
CA ALA A 310 24.50 3.90 2.98
C ALA A 310 23.22 3.09 2.67
N GLN A 311 23.27 1.76 2.78
CA GLN A 311 22.08 0.91 2.61
C GLN A 311 21.09 1.09 3.78
N LYS A 312 21.57 1.14 5.03
CA LYS A 312 20.74 1.43 6.21
C LYS A 312 20.00 2.75 6.09
N GLN A 313 20.70 3.79 5.65
CA GLN A 313 20.13 5.13 5.48
C GLN A 313 19.10 5.17 4.35
N ARG A 314 19.36 4.49 3.22
CA ARG A 314 18.39 4.37 2.11
C ARG A 314 17.10 3.70 2.55
N ILE A 315 17.19 2.56 3.26
CA ILE A 315 16.02 1.90 3.85
C ILE A 315 15.34 2.85 4.85
N SER A 316 16.09 3.51 5.71
CA SER A 316 15.53 4.44 6.70
C SER A 316 14.74 5.59 6.04
N ILE A 317 15.24 6.16 4.94
CA ILE A 317 14.55 7.20 4.17
C ILE A 317 13.27 6.66 3.53
N ALA A 318 13.35 5.49 2.88
CA ALA A 318 12.19 4.85 2.26
C ALA A 318 11.08 4.53 3.28
N LEU A 319 11.47 4.19 4.51
CA LEU A 319 10.56 3.91 5.63
C LEU A 319 10.20 5.15 6.46
N MET A 320 10.57 6.35 6.01
CA MET A 320 10.34 7.61 6.71
C MET A 320 10.95 7.68 8.14
N ARG A 321 11.94 6.84 8.45
CA ARG A 321 12.73 6.84 9.70
C ARG A 321 13.82 7.91 9.63
N PHE A 322 13.42 9.16 9.44
CA PHE A 322 14.31 10.27 9.10
C PHE A 322 15.31 10.64 10.20
N GLU A 323 14.95 10.46 11.48
CA GLU A 323 15.89 10.68 12.59
C GLU A 323 17.11 9.77 12.49
N ARG A 324 16.90 8.51 12.11
CA ARG A 324 17.99 7.56 11.91
C ARG A 324 18.89 7.97 10.74
N ALA A 325 18.29 8.42 9.64
CA ALA A 325 19.06 8.93 8.51
C ALA A 325 19.86 10.20 8.88
N ALA A 326 19.29 11.11 9.67
CA ALA A 326 19.94 12.33 10.15
C ALA A 326 21.13 12.02 11.08
N ALA A 327 20.99 10.99 11.94
CA ALA A 327 22.03 10.49 12.83
C ALA A 327 23.14 9.70 12.12
N GLY A 328 22.95 9.39 10.83
CA GLY A 328 23.86 8.58 10.02
C GLY A 328 25.30 9.11 9.93
N MET A 329 26.22 8.20 9.63
CA MET A 329 27.67 8.46 9.52
C MET A 329 27.99 9.48 8.43
N LEU A 330 29.03 10.30 8.66
CA LEU A 330 29.65 11.14 7.63
C LEU A 330 30.75 10.37 6.89
N PRO A 331 30.95 10.59 5.59
CA PRO A 331 32.01 9.93 4.87
C PRO A 331 33.40 10.46 5.27
N ASN A 332 34.43 9.65 5.01
CA ASN A 332 35.85 10.03 5.11
C ASN A 332 36.36 10.51 3.74
N ASP A 333 37.34 11.41 3.72
CA ASP A 333 38.01 11.94 2.53
C ASP A 333 38.62 10.85 1.64
N ALA A 334 39.03 9.71 2.21
CA ALA A 334 39.58 8.58 1.45
C ALA A 334 38.51 7.73 0.71
N MET A 335 37.22 8.00 0.91
CA MET A 335 36.15 7.24 0.26
C MET A 335 35.94 7.66 -1.20
N PRO A 336 35.44 6.75 -2.06
CA PRO A 336 34.94 7.09 -3.40
C PRO A 336 33.86 8.17 -3.37
N ASP A 337 33.82 9.00 -4.41
CA ASP A 337 32.92 10.16 -4.50
C ASP A 337 31.44 9.78 -4.55
N ASP A 338 31.08 8.67 -5.19
CA ASP A 338 29.71 8.14 -5.22
C ASP A 338 29.21 7.76 -3.81
N VAL A 339 30.07 7.13 -3.00
CA VAL A 339 29.75 6.80 -1.60
C VAL A 339 29.64 8.06 -0.74
N LYS A 340 30.54 9.04 -0.93
CA LYS A 340 30.45 10.34 -0.25
C LYS A 340 29.14 11.04 -0.56
N ALA A 341 28.79 11.14 -1.84
CA ALA A 341 27.56 11.77 -2.30
C ALA A 341 26.33 11.10 -1.70
N SER A 342 26.28 9.75 -1.70
CA SER A 342 25.17 8.99 -1.10
C SER A 342 25.02 9.26 0.40
N LEU A 343 26.11 9.21 1.18
CA LEU A 343 26.05 9.41 2.64
C LEU A 343 25.67 10.86 3.00
N TYR A 344 26.25 11.86 2.30
CA TYR A 344 25.88 13.25 2.51
C TYR A 344 24.42 13.52 2.13
N GLN A 345 23.96 13.00 0.98
CA GLN A 345 22.58 13.14 0.53
C GLN A 345 21.61 12.54 1.56
N SER A 346 21.87 11.32 2.02
CA SER A 346 20.99 10.64 2.97
C SER A 346 20.92 11.35 4.31
N LYS A 347 22.06 11.83 4.83
CA LYS A 347 22.09 12.64 6.06
C LYS A 347 21.33 13.96 5.89
N ALA A 348 21.58 14.67 4.79
CA ALA A 348 20.90 15.91 4.46
C ALA A 348 19.39 15.72 4.37
N TRP A 349 18.93 14.65 3.72
CA TRP A 349 17.51 14.30 3.63
C TRP A 349 16.92 14.07 5.02
N GLY A 350 17.56 13.25 5.86
CA GLY A 350 17.14 13.05 7.25
C GLY A 350 16.96 14.39 7.99
N LEU A 351 17.97 15.26 7.92
CA LEU A 351 17.95 16.59 8.56
C LEU A 351 16.81 17.48 8.06
N VAL A 352 16.51 17.48 6.76
CA VAL A 352 15.37 18.25 6.22
C VAL A 352 14.04 17.80 6.82
N MET A 353 13.86 16.49 6.93
CA MET A 353 12.60 15.90 7.36
C MET A 353 12.40 15.98 8.88
N THR A 354 13.48 16.13 9.65
CA THR A 354 13.46 16.36 11.11
C THR A 354 13.52 17.84 11.50
N GLY A 355 13.27 18.76 10.55
CA GLY A 355 13.15 20.19 10.82
C GLY A 355 14.48 20.96 10.87
N ARG A 356 15.61 20.32 10.58
CA ARG A 356 16.97 20.91 10.58
C ARG A 356 17.43 21.29 9.17
N ALA A 357 16.53 21.87 8.38
CA ALA A 357 16.77 22.17 6.97
C ALA A 357 17.94 23.14 6.71
N GLY A 358 18.19 24.09 7.63
CA GLY A 358 19.32 25.01 7.52
C GLY A 358 20.68 24.28 7.54
N GLU A 359 20.83 23.28 8.41
CA GLU A 359 22.03 22.43 8.47
C GLU A 359 22.15 21.51 7.26
N ALA A 360 21.02 21.02 6.74
CA ALA A 360 20.98 20.11 5.61
C ALA A 360 21.57 20.71 4.33
N ASN A 361 21.40 22.02 4.11
CA ASN A 361 21.88 22.71 2.90
C ASN A 361 23.38 22.49 2.66
N ARG A 362 24.22 22.58 3.71
CA ARG A 362 25.67 22.32 3.60
C ARG A 362 25.96 20.90 3.12
N TYR A 363 25.23 19.91 3.63
CA TYR A 363 25.43 18.52 3.24
C TYR A 363 24.91 18.25 1.83
N PHE A 364 23.87 18.93 1.36
CA PHE A 364 23.47 18.87 -0.05
C PHE A 364 24.49 19.51 -0.99
N ASP A 365 25.14 20.60 -0.58
CA ASP A 365 26.24 21.20 -1.35
C ASP A 365 27.40 20.20 -1.48
N LEU A 366 27.79 19.56 -0.39
CA LEU A 366 28.81 18.50 -0.40
C LEU A 366 28.39 17.30 -1.26
N ALA A 367 27.14 16.84 -1.12
CA ALA A 367 26.63 15.74 -1.93
C ALA A 367 26.72 16.05 -3.43
N ARG A 368 26.33 17.26 -3.84
CA ARG A 368 26.44 17.72 -5.24
C ARG A 368 27.88 17.82 -5.71
N ALA A 369 28.80 18.30 -4.87
CA ALA A 369 30.21 18.45 -5.22
C ALA A 369 30.90 17.11 -5.54
N HIS A 370 30.43 16.02 -4.91
CA HIS A 370 30.92 14.67 -5.16
C HIS A 370 30.04 13.86 -6.12
N PHE A 371 28.94 14.40 -6.63
CA PHE A 371 28.05 13.68 -7.52
C PHE A 371 28.40 13.93 -8.99
N ASP A 372 28.72 12.87 -9.73
CA ASP A 372 28.91 12.95 -11.19
C ASP A 372 27.54 13.00 -11.91
N SER A 373 27.11 14.21 -12.26
CA SER A 373 25.83 14.44 -12.94
C SER A 373 25.77 13.90 -14.36
N ASP A 374 26.91 13.67 -15.02
CA ASP A 374 26.96 13.21 -16.39
C ASP A 374 26.80 11.68 -16.45
N SER A 375 27.31 10.98 -15.43
CA SER A 375 27.14 9.53 -15.29
C SER A 375 25.70 9.10 -14.95
N ALA A 376 24.95 9.94 -14.22
CA ALA A 376 23.62 9.62 -13.71
C ALA A 376 22.71 10.86 -13.66
N PRO A 377 22.29 11.42 -14.82
CA PRO A 377 21.57 12.68 -14.90
C PRO A 377 20.20 12.66 -14.21
N ARG A 378 19.52 11.50 -14.16
CA ARG A 378 18.21 11.39 -13.48
C ARG A 378 18.36 11.45 -11.96
N LEU A 379 19.37 10.77 -11.42
CA LEU A 379 19.70 10.85 -9.99
C LEU A 379 20.14 12.25 -9.58
N ALA A 380 20.89 12.96 -10.44
CA ALA A 380 21.20 14.37 -10.19
C ALA A 380 19.94 15.23 -10.04
N MET A 381 18.89 14.99 -10.84
CA MET A 381 17.62 15.70 -10.71
C MET A 381 16.88 15.35 -9.40
N TYR A 382 16.90 14.09 -8.96
CA TYR A 382 16.37 13.73 -7.63
C TYR A 382 17.13 14.40 -6.49
N LEU A 383 18.46 14.51 -6.59
CA LEU A 383 19.29 15.24 -5.62
C LEU A 383 18.92 16.73 -5.58
N LEU A 384 18.72 17.37 -6.74
CA LEU A 384 18.26 18.75 -6.83
C LEU A 384 16.86 18.91 -6.22
N ASN A 385 15.96 17.95 -6.44
CA ASN A 385 14.59 17.99 -5.94
C ASN A 385 14.53 18.03 -4.41
N ILE A 386 15.24 17.11 -3.73
CA ILE A 386 15.27 17.12 -2.26
C ILE A 386 16.02 18.33 -1.71
N SER A 387 17.00 18.85 -2.46
CA SER A 387 17.69 20.09 -2.10
C SER A 387 16.78 21.31 -2.18
N ALA A 388 15.91 21.39 -3.18
CA ALA A 388 14.92 22.46 -3.28
C ALA A 388 13.94 22.43 -2.09
N LEU A 389 13.56 21.25 -1.61
CA LEU A 389 12.76 21.11 -0.39
C LEU A 389 13.51 21.65 0.85
N ALA A 390 14.81 21.39 0.95
CA ALA A 390 15.64 21.93 2.03
C ALA A 390 15.63 23.46 2.03
N LYS A 391 15.85 24.08 0.86
CA LYS A 391 15.78 25.53 0.65
C LYS A 391 14.42 26.10 1.04
N LEU A 392 13.33 25.47 0.59
CA LEU A 392 11.97 25.88 0.92
C LEU A 392 11.69 25.84 2.44
N LYS A 393 12.16 24.79 3.13
CA LYS A 393 12.00 24.60 4.58
C LYS A 393 12.91 25.51 5.40
N SER A 394 14.07 25.92 4.88
CA SER A 394 14.93 26.94 5.48
C SER A 394 14.54 28.37 5.09
N ASN A 395 13.37 28.57 4.48
CA ASN A 395 12.82 29.84 4.02
C ASN A 395 13.64 30.57 2.93
N ASP A 396 14.52 29.86 2.21
CA ASP A 396 15.20 30.32 1.00
C ASP A 396 14.31 30.01 -0.21
N ILE A 397 13.29 30.84 -0.42
CA ILE A 397 12.28 30.63 -1.46
C ILE A 397 12.89 30.76 -2.86
N ASP A 398 13.73 31.77 -3.09
CA ASP A 398 14.36 32.01 -4.39
C ASP A 398 15.28 30.85 -4.77
N GLY A 399 16.07 30.34 -3.83
CA GLY A 399 16.89 29.15 -4.03
C GLY A 399 16.06 27.91 -4.36
N ALA A 400 14.91 27.72 -3.70
CA ALA A 400 13.99 26.61 -4.01
C ALA A 400 13.41 26.73 -5.42
N VAL A 401 12.93 27.91 -5.82
CA VAL A 401 12.40 28.16 -7.17
C VAL A 401 13.49 27.95 -8.22
N LEU A 402 14.70 28.46 -7.98
CA LEU A 402 15.83 28.32 -8.90
C LEU A 402 16.13 26.84 -9.18
N LEU A 403 16.22 26.02 -8.14
CA LEU A 403 16.49 24.58 -8.30
C LEU A 403 15.35 23.85 -9.02
N GLU A 404 14.08 24.09 -8.66
CA GLU A 404 12.95 23.46 -9.35
C GLU A 404 12.82 23.90 -10.81
N LYS A 405 13.17 25.15 -11.14
CA LYS A 405 13.20 25.64 -12.53
C LYS A 405 14.35 25.05 -13.34
N GLN A 406 15.49 24.77 -12.70
CA GLN A 406 16.56 24.02 -13.36
C GLN A 406 16.12 22.58 -13.69
N ILE A 407 15.39 21.92 -12.79
CA ILE A 407 14.81 20.59 -13.07
C ILE A 407 13.79 20.69 -14.21
N GLU A 408 12.84 21.63 -14.14
CA GLU A 408 11.82 21.83 -15.19
C GLU A 408 12.43 22.05 -16.58
N ALA A 409 13.54 22.82 -16.67
CA ALA A 409 14.25 23.07 -17.91
C ALA A 409 14.93 21.80 -18.47
N ARG A 410 15.52 20.97 -17.59
CA ARG A 410 16.15 19.69 -17.99
C ARG A 410 15.11 18.66 -18.46
N LEU A 411 13.88 18.74 -17.95
CA LEU A 411 12.78 17.84 -18.33
C LEU A 411 12.09 18.21 -19.65
N GLN A 412 12.55 19.24 -20.37
CA GLN A 412 11.96 19.65 -21.65
C GLN A 412 12.30 18.72 -22.82
N ASP A 413 13.16 17.72 -22.65
CA ASP A 413 13.49 16.74 -23.70
C ASP A 413 12.26 15.88 -24.05
N PRO A 414 11.69 16.01 -25.27
CA PRO A 414 10.51 15.25 -25.67
C PRO A 414 10.81 13.78 -25.98
N VAL A 415 12.07 13.40 -26.25
CA VAL A 415 12.46 12.04 -26.62
C VAL A 415 12.60 11.14 -25.39
N ARG A 416 13.04 11.71 -24.26
CA ARG A 416 13.26 10.97 -22.99
C ARG A 416 12.46 11.59 -21.86
N ARG A 417 11.14 11.56 -22.01
CA ARG A 417 10.23 12.17 -21.05
C ARG A 417 10.14 11.36 -19.76
N ASP A 418 10.65 11.91 -18.66
CA ASP A 418 10.53 11.34 -17.32
C ASP A 418 9.25 11.83 -16.64
N TRP A 419 8.20 11.01 -16.71
CA TRP A 419 6.89 11.34 -16.14
C TRP A 419 6.91 11.44 -14.61
N HIS A 420 7.76 10.67 -13.92
CA HIS A 420 7.89 10.71 -12.46
C HIS A 420 8.46 12.05 -12.00
N LEU A 421 9.57 12.49 -12.60
CA LEU A 421 10.18 13.77 -12.27
C LEU A 421 9.30 14.95 -12.68
N LEU A 422 8.61 14.88 -13.82
CA LEU A 422 7.64 15.91 -14.23
C LEU A 422 6.53 16.09 -13.19
N TYR A 423 5.97 14.98 -12.69
CA TYR A 423 4.96 15.01 -11.65
C TYR A 423 5.47 15.62 -10.34
N ILE A 424 6.64 15.18 -9.86
CA ILE A 424 7.22 15.65 -8.60
C ILE A 424 7.58 17.13 -8.68
N ASN A 425 8.28 17.54 -9.75
CA ASN A 425 8.67 18.92 -9.97
C ASN A 425 7.45 19.85 -10.00
N ALA A 426 6.39 19.45 -10.70
CA ALA A 426 5.15 20.22 -10.76
C ALA A 426 4.47 20.33 -9.39
N LEU A 427 4.39 19.26 -8.59
CA LEU A 427 3.86 19.36 -7.23
C LEU A 427 4.69 20.28 -6.33
N ASN A 428 6.01 20.23 -6.45
CA ASN A 428 6.88 21.10 -5.64
C ASN A 428 6.74 22.57 -6.06
N LEU A 429 6.71 22.87 -7.36
CA LEU A 429 6.43 24.22 -7.85
C LEU A 429 5.06 24.71 -7.37
N ALA A 430 4.02 23.87 -7.44
CA ALA A 430 2.70 24.22 -6.91
C ALA A 430 2.76 24.57 -5.41
N ARG A 431 3.47 23.77 -4.60
CA ARG A 431 3.66 24.04 -3.15
C ARG A 431 4.39 25.34 -2.89
N ILE A 432 5.43 25.65 -3.66
CA ILE A 432 6.17 26.91 -3.54
C ILE A 432 5.26 28.10 -3.89
N TYR A 433 4.55 28.03 -5.02
CA TYR A 433 3.62 29.09 -5.44
C TYR A 433 2.46 29.27 -4.47
N LYS A 434 1.93 28.18 -3.88
CA LYS A 434 0.96 28.23 -2.78
C LYS A 434 1.51 29.00 -1.59
N LYS A 435 2.76 28.72 -1.18
CA LYS A 435 3.39 29.36 -0.01
C LYS A 435 3.57 30.88 -0.18
N ILE A 436 3.84 31.35 -1.40
CA ILE A 436 4.01 32.79 -1.68
C ILE A 436 2.73 33.51 -2.12
N GLY A 437 1.59 32.81 -2.17
CA GLY A 437 0.29 33.40 -2.55
C GLY A 437 0.03 33.54 -4.04
N ASP A 438 0.85 32.96 -4.93
CA ASP A 438 0.57 32.92 -6.37
C ASP A 438 -0.34 31.72 -6.70
N PHE A 439 -1.61 31.85 -6.34
CA PHE A 439 -2.60 30.78 -6.49
C PHE A 439 -2.88 30.41 -7.94
N ALA A 440 -2.75 31.35 -8.88
CA ALA A 440 -2.91 31.08 -10.31
C ALA A 440 -1.81 30.16 -10.85
N ARG A 441 -0.53 30.38 -10.48
CA ARG A 441 0.55 29.44 -10.83
C ARG A 441 0.40 28.12 -10.11
N CYS A 442 0.04 28.15 -8.83
CA CYS A 442 -0.24 26.93 -8.06
C CYS A 442 -1.28 26.03 -8.78
N ALA A 443 -2.42 26.59 -9.17
CA ALA A 443 -3.47 25.88 -9.89
C ALA A 443 -2.97 25.23 -11.18
N ARG A 444 -2.20 25.97 -11.99
CA ARG A 444 -1.62 25.44 -13.25
C ARG A 444 -0.70 24.25 -13.01
N TYR A 445 0.15 24.33 -12.00
CA TYR A 445 1.08 23.25 -11.68
C TYR A 445 0.38 22.03 -11.07
N TYR A 446 -0.63 22.22 -10.22
CA TYR A 446 -1.47 21.11 -9.78
C TYR A 446 -2.19 20.44 -10.95
N HIS A 447 -2.81 21.22 -11.84
CA HIS A 447 -3.47 20.68 -13.02
C HIS A 447 -2.51 19.83 -13.86
N PHE A 448 -1.31 20.34 -14.13
CA PHE A 448 -0.30 19.57 -14.86
C PHE A 448 0.13 18.32 -14.11
N ALA A 449 0.46 18.41 -12.82
CA ALA A 449 0.87 17.26 -12.00
C ALA A 449 -0.21 16.16 -12.03
N PHE A 450 -1.46 16.50 -11.72
CA PHE A 450 -2.53 15.51 -11.70
C PHE A 450 -2.85 14.98 -13.10
N SER A 451 -2.63 15.74 -14.18
CA SER A 451 -2.80 15.24 -15.56
C SER A 451 -1.85 14.08 -15.91
N VAL A 452 -0.67 14.01 -15.29
CA VAL A 452 0.30 12.92 -15.51
C VAL A 452 -0.27 11.56 -15.09
N MET A 453 -1.12 11.55 -14.05
CA MET A 453 -1.71 10.31 -13.50
C MET A 453 -3.16 10.09 -13.97
N SER A 454 -3.71 10.96 -14.82
CA SER A 454 -5.12 10.89 -15.18
C SER A 454 -5.45 9.56 -15.87
N GLY A 455 -6.46 8.86 -15.36
CA GLY A 455 -6.85 7.54 -15.86
C GLY A 455 -6.03 6.37 -15.29
N VAL A 456 -5.12 6.64 -14.34
CA VAL A 456 -4.38 5.62 -13.57
C VAL A 456 -4.26 6.01 -12.09
N ARG A 457 -5.01 7.01 -11.61
CA ARG A 457 -4.96 7.46 -10.21
C ARG A 457 -5.38 6.34 -9.26
N THR A 458 -4.63 6.21 -8.19
CA THR A 458 -4.95 5.36 -7.03
C THR A 458 -6.02 6.03 -6.14
N ASP A 459 -6.58 5.30 -5.17
CA ASP A 459 -7.49 5.90 -4.18
C ASP A 459 -6.81 7.03 -3.39
N SER A 460 -5.52 6.87 -3.07
CA SER A 460 -4.71 7.91 -2.42
C SER A 460 -4.55 9.14 -3.31
N ASP A 461 -4.37 8.98 -4.62
CA ASP A 461 -4.24 10.10 -5.56
C ASP A 461 -5.56 10.88 -5.74
N LEU A 462 -6.70 10.18 -5.81
CA LEU A 462 -8.02 10.80 -5.92
C LEU A 462 -8.33 11.66 -4.70
N LEU A 463 -8.02 11.13 -3.51
CA LEU A 463 -8.13 11.88 -2.26
C LEU A 463 -7.16 13.08 -2.25
N TYR A 464 -5.88 12.84 -2.55
CA TYR A 464 -4.85 13.88 -2.47
C TYR A 464 -5.08 15.02 -3.45
N MET A 465 -5.53 14.72 -4.67
CA MET A 465 -5.89 15.72 -5.68
C MET A 465 -6.98 16.65 -5.16
N ASN A 466 -8.09 16.08 -4.67
CA ASN A 466 -9.19 16.88 -4.15
C ASN A 466 -8.78 17.65 -2.88
N LEU A 467 -7.96 17.07 -2.01
CA LEU A 467 -7.41 17.77 -0.84
C LEU A 467 -6.57 19.00 -1.26
N CYS A 468 -5.68 18.84 -2.24
CA CYS A 468 -4.85 19.94 -2.73
C CYS A 468 -5.66 21.08 -3.33
N HIS A 469 -6.69 20.74 -4.11
CA HIS A 469 -7.60 21.74 -4.67
C HIS A 469 -8.47 22.38 -3.59
N ALA A 470 -9.02 21.62 -2.65
CA ALA A 470 -9.82 22.16 -1.54
C ALA A 470 -9.04 23.22 -0.76
N GLN A 471 -7.79 22.91 -0.38
CA GLN A 471 -6.90 23.85 0.30
C GLN A 471 -6.61 25.10 -0.54
N LEU A 472 -6.41 24.95 -1.85
CA LEU A 472 -6.13 26.07 -2.75
C LEU A 472 -7.34 27.00 -2.88
N GLU A 473 -8.54 26.45 -3.07
CA GLU A 473 -9.77 27.21 -3.20
C GLU A 473 -10.14 27.92 -1.88
N THR A 474 -9.94 27.26 -0.73
CA THR A 474 -10.08 27.91 0.59
C THR A 474 -9.14 29.12 0.71
N LEU A 475 -7.85 28.95 0.37
CA LEU A 475 -6.88 30.06 0.41
C LEU A 475 -7.19 31.18 -0.59
N SER A 476 -7.84 30.85 -1.70
CA SER A 476 -8.25 31.80 -2.73
C SER A 476 -9.59 32.48 -2.43
N GLY A 477 -10.27 32.12 -1.33
CA GLY A 477 -11.57 32.66 -0.95
C GLY A 477 -12.74 32.15 -1.78
N ASN A 478 -12.57 31.05 -2.53
CA ASN A 478 -13.60 30.45 -3.36
C ASN A 478 -14.35 29.36 -2.58
N ALA A 479 -15.26 29.79 -1.69
CA ALA A 479 -15.97 28.90 -0.77
C ALA A 479 -16.77 27.79 -1.48
N ASP A 480 -17.32 28.09 -2.66
CA ASP A 480 -18.11 27.13 -3.44
C ASP A 480 -17.26 25.94 -3.94
N ALA A 481 -16.16 26.25 -4.65
CA ALA A 481 -15.26 25.21 -5.15
C ALA A 481 -14.54 24.46 -4.01
N ALA A 482 -14.18 25.18 -2.94
CA ALA A 482 -13.57 24.58 -1.75
C ALA A 482 -14.48 23.53 -1.13
N PHE A 483 -15.76 23.84 -0.91
CA PHE A 483 -16.75 22.90 -0.40
C PHE A 483 -16.87 21.65 -1.27
N HIS A 484 -16.97 21.80 -2.59
CA HIS A 484 -17.08 20.64 -3.48
C HIS A 484 -15.84 19.75 -3.47
N HIS A 485 -14.64 20.32 -3.40
CA HIS A 485 -13.42 19.53 -3.27
C HIS A 485 -13.30 18.85 -1.90
N TRP A 486 -13.69 19.51 -0.81
CA TRP A 486 -13.76 18.87 0.52
C TRP A 486 -14.76 17.72 0.56
N LEU A 487 -15.95 17.91 -0.03
CA LEU A 487 -16.98 16.88 -0.10
C LEU A 487 -16.47 15.67 -0.88
N ARG A 488 -15.84 15.88 -2.05
CA ARG A 488 -15.22 14.80 -2.83
C ARG A 488 -14.10 14.10 -2.08
N THR A 489 -13.24 14.85 -1.39
CA THR A 489 -12.18 14.28 -0.53
C THR A 489 -12.78 13.33 0.51
N ALA A 490 -13.83 13.76 1.21
CA ALA A 490 -14.53 12.95 2.19
C ALA A 490 -15.24 11.74 1.55
N THR A 491 -15.90 11.89 0.41
CA THR A 491 -16.53 10.78 -0.30
C THR A 491 -15.50 9.74 -0.77
N HIS A 492 -14.35 10.16 -1.31
CA HIS A 492 -13.27 9.24 -1.68
C HIS A 492 -12.71 8.49 -0.48
N TRP A 493 -12.51 9.20 0.64
CA TRP A 493 -12.08 8.61 1.90
C TRP A 493 -13.06 7.55 2.40
N LEU A 494 -14.34 7.91 2.50
CA LEU A 494 -15.39 7.01 2.98
C LEU A 494 -15.64 5.81 2.06
N SER A 495 -15.32 5.96 0.77
CA SER A 495 -15.44 4.91 -0.25
C SER A 495 -14.16 4.08 -0.42
N ASN A 496 -13.05 4.44 0.24
CA ASN A 496 -11.80 3.68 0.15
C ASN A 496 -12.00 2.31 0.81
N PRO A 497 -11.79 1.19 0.10
CA PRO A 497 -11.97 -0.15 0.68
C PRO A 497 -10.97 -0.48 1.78
N LEU A 498 -9.80 0.18 1.81
CA LEU A 498 -8.69 -0.02 2.73
C LEU A 498 -8.19 1.35 3.25
N PRO A 499 -8.96 2.06 4.09
CA PRO A 499 -8.57 3.38 4.60
C PRO A 499 -7.26 3.35 5.41
N GLU A 500 -6.93 2.22 6.05
CA GLU A 500 -5.68 2.01 6.77
C GLU A 500 -4.44 2.02 5.85
N ALA A 501 -4.64 1.71 4.55
CA ALA A 501 -3.56 1.67 3.57
C ALA A 501 -3.33 3.02 2.88
N LEU A 502 -3.89 4.13 3.38
CA LEU A 502 -3.68 5.44 2.78
C LEU A 502 -2.19 5.78 2.69
N ALA A 503 -1.76 6.32 1.55
CA ALA A 503 -0.38 6.75 1.35
C ALA A 503 0.09 7.67 2.49
N PRO A 504 1.24 7.40 3.15
CA PRO A 504 1.71 8.14 4.32
C PRO A 504 1.78 9.66 4.09
N ARG A 505 2.21 10.12 2.91
CA ARG A 505 2.24 11.56 2.57
C ARG A 505 0.86 12.20 2.55
N VAL A 506 -0.16 11.46 2.11
CA VAL A 506 -1.53 11.94 2.04
C VAL A 506 -2.10 12.03 3.47
N ALA A 507 -1.88 11.00 4.29
CA ALA A 507 -2.21 11.03 5.71
C ALA A 507 -1.55 12.23 6.44
N GLN A 508 -0.26 12.47 6.22
CA GLN A 508 0.45 13.65 6.77
C GLN A 508 -0.12 14.97 6.27
N ALA A 509 -0.48 15.06 4.98
CA ALA A 509 -1.07 16.27 4.41
C ALA A 509 -2.45 16.60 4.99
N ILE A 510 -3.24 15.58 5.36
CA ILE A 510 -4.51 15.76 6.06
C ILE A 510 -4.26 16.16 7.51
N LEU A 511 -3.46 15.38 8.24
CA LEU A 511 -3.26 15.56 9.68
C LEU A 511 -2.41 16.79 10.04
N GLY A 512 -1.64 17.32 9.10
CA GLY A 512 -0.77 18.48 9.30
C GLY A 512 0.43 18.23 10.21
N LYS A 513 0.78 16.96 10.47
CA LYS A 513 1.89 16.55 11.35
C LYS A 513 2.60 15.30 10.81
N PRO A 514 3.87 15.05 11.20
CA PRO A 514 4.54 13.78 10.93
C PRO A 514 3.76 12.59 11.51
N LEU A 515 3.83 11.44 10.83
CA LEU A 515 3.30 10.19 11.38
C LEU A 515 4.34 9.58 12.32
N ASN A 516 3.92 9.25 13.53
CA ASN A 516 4.67 8.37 14.41
C ASN A 516 4.22 6.96 14.04
N ASP A 517 5.13 6.12 13.56
CA ASP A 517 4.89 4.70 13.24
C ASP A 517 3.91 4.39 12.10
N SER A 518 4.13 5.00 10.92
CA SER A 518 3.67 4.62 9.55
C SER A 518 2.21 4.23 9.25
N GLU A 519 1.37 3.86 10.23
CA GLU A 519 -0.02 3.48 10.03
C GLU A 519 -0.89 4.74 9.88
N ALA A 520 -1.80 4.74 8.90
CA ALA A 520 -2.80 5.79 8.77
C ALA A 520 -3.83 5.66 9.90
N ASP A 521 -3.88 6.63 10.81
CA ASP A 521 -4.90 6.69 11.86
C ASP A 521 -6.24 7.10 11.24
N VAL A 522 -7.05 6.09 10.92
CA VAL A 522 -8.36 6.25 10.27
C VAL A 522 -9.28 7.19 11.06
N GLU A 523 -9.24 7.12 12.39
CA GLU A 523 -10.10 7.94 13.25
C GLU A 523 -9.64 9.40 13.26
N ALA A 524 -8.32 9.65 13.39
CA ALA A 524 -7.79 11.00 13.34
C ALA A 524 -8.00 11.65 11.97
N ILE A 525 -7.78 10.92 10.88
CA ILE A 525 -8.01 11.39 9.51
C ILE A 525 -9.49 11.75 9.34
N SER A 526 -10.40 10.86 9.75
CA SER A 526 -11.84 11.10 9.64
C SER A 526 -12.29 12.31 10.42
N ALA A 527 -11.77 12.51 11.63
CA ALA A 527 -12.07 13.69 12.45
C ALA A 527 -11.58 14.98 11.80
N THR A 528 -10.39 14.98 11.19
CA THR A 528 -9.86 16.16 10.48
C THR A 528 -10.68 16.49 9.24
N LEU A 529 -11.05 15.48 8.44
CA LEU A 529 -11.90 15.68 7.26
C LEU A 529 -13.30 16.15 7.63
N ASP A 530 -13.88 15.63 8.71
CA ASP A 530 -15.19 16.06 9.21
C ASP A 530 -15.20 17.54 9.59
N LYS A 531 -14.18 17.96 10.34
CA LYS A 531 -14.00 19.36 10.72
C LYS A 531 -13.87 20.26 9.49
N ALA A 532 -12.96 19.93 8.57
CA ALA A 532 -12.72 20.73 7.37
C ALA A 532 -13.97 20.84 6.48
N LEU A 533 -14.72 19.74 6.32
CA LEU A 533 -15.95 19.73 5.54
C LEU A 533 -17.05 20.58 6.18
N ARG A 534 -17.20 20.54 7.50
CA ARG A 534 -18.15 21.39 8.25
C ARG A 534 -17.81 22.88 8.11
N GLU A 535 -16.53 23.23 8.23
CA GLU A 535 -16.04 24.60 8.05
C GLU A 535 -16.35 25.09 6.62
N ALA A 536 -16.00 24.30 5.59
CA ALA A 536 -16.29 24.65 4.20
C ALA A 536 -17.79 24.75 3.89
N ALA A 537 -18.62 23.88 4.48
CA ALA A 537 -20.07 23.94 4.35
C ALA A 537 -20.63 25.22 4.98
N SER A 538 -20.13 25.60 6.16
CA SER A 538 -20.49 26.85 6.83
C SER A 538 -20.10 28.07 6.01
N GLU A 539 -18.88 28.11 5.45
CA GLU A 539 -18.41 29.21 4.60
C GLU A 539 -19.25 29.36 3.32
N ARG A 540 -19.70 28.24 2.73
CA ARG A 540 -20.61 28.23 1.58
C ARG A 540 -22.07 28.59 1.95
N GLY A 541 -22.44 28.52 3.23
CA GLY A 541 -23.81 28.71 3.70
C GLY A 541 -24.72 27.48 3.51
N VAL A 542 -24.13 26.28 3.44
CA VAL A 542 -24.89 25.01 3.36
C VAL A 542 -25.33 24.61 4.76
N THR A 543 -26.65 24.67 5.02
CA THR A 543 -27.26 24.21 6.26
C THR A 543 -27.62 22.73 6.16
N PHE A 544 -27.17 21.92 7.11
CA PHE A 544 -27.50 20.50 7.20
C PHE A 544 -27.49 20.03 8.66
N SER A 545 -28.15 18.90 8.92
CA SER A 545 -28.06 18.16 10.18
C SER A 545 -27.29 16.87 9.93
N ALA A 546 -26.50 16.42 10.90
CA ALA A 546 -25.90 15.09 10.82
C ALA A 546 -27.02 14.04 10.72
N ALA A 547 -26.89 13.10 9.78
CA ALA A 547 -27.93 12.10 9.58
C ALA A 547 -28.00 11.13 10.77
N GLU A 548 -29.20 10.88 11.30
CA GLU A 548 -29.42 9.86 12.34
C GLU A 548 -29.16 8.46 11.79
N LYS A 549 -29.57 8.21 10.54
CA LYS A 549 -29.31 6.97 9.82
C LYS A 549 -27.94 7.04 9.12
N VAL A 550 -27.06 6.09 9.43
CA VAL A 550 -25.78 5.93 8.72
C VAL A 550 -26.00 5.11 7.46
N VAL A 551 -25.70 5.69 6.29
CA VAL A 551 -25.60 4.94 5.03
C VAL A 551 -24.18 4.43 4.84
N ALA A 552 -24.04 3.27 4.21
CA ALA A 552 -22.73 2.74 3.85
C ALA A 552 -22.14 3.54 2.67
N PHE A 553 -20.82 3.62 2.61
CA PHE A 553 -20.09 4.20 1.49
C PHE A 553 -19.20 3.15 0.83
N GLY A 554 -19.06 3.20 -0.49
CA GLY A 554 -18.26 2.25 -1.25
C GLY A 554 -17.92 2.68 -2.67
N ARG A 555 -17.14 1.86 -3.37
CA ARG A 555 -16.88 2.01 -4.81
C ARG A 555 -17.92 1.25 -5.63
N LEU A 556 -18.33 1.84 -6.74
CA LEU A 556 -19.10 1.16 -7.76
C LEU A 556 -18.16 0.29 -8.59
N THR A 557 -18.35 -1.03 -8.51
CA THR A 557 -17.41 -2.03 -9.04
C THR A 557 -18.06 -2.98 -10.04
N GLU A 558 -19.37 -3.21 -9.92
CA GLU A 558 -20.08 -4.19 -10.74
C GLU A 558 -21.43 -3.63 -11.22
N PRO A 559 -21.93 -4.07 -12.38
CA PRO A 559 -23.28 -3.73 -12.84
C PRO A 559 -24.37 -4.17 -11.85
N GLY A 560 -25.43 -3.38 -11.72
CA GLY A 560 -26.59 -3.68 -10.88
C GLY A 560 -26.41 -3.39 -9.39
N GLN A 561 -25.26 -2.85 -8.96
CA GLN A 561 -25.03 -2.49 -7.55
C GLN A 561 -25.85 -1.28 -7.09
N ALA A 562 -26.28 -0.41 -8.00
CA ALA A 562 -27.03 0.81 -7.70
C ALA A 562 -28.32 0.89 -8.52
N ASP A 563 -29.35 1.46 -7.89
CA ASP A 563 -30.67 1.65 -8.51
C ASP A 563 -30.77 3.02 -9.21
N MET A 564 -30.02 4.01 -8.73
CA MET A 564 -30.10 5.39 -9.17
C MET A 564 -28.75 6.08 -9.15
N CYS A 565 -28.49 6.95 -10.12
CA CYS A 565 -27.38 7.88 -10.16
C CYS A 565 -27.92 9.29 -9.91
N VAL A 566 -27.22 10.09 -9.11
CA VAL A 566 -27.59 11.47 -8.81
C VAL A 566 -26.41 12.36 -9.16
N LEU A 567 -26.62 13.23 -10.15
CA LEU A 567 -25.68 14.27 -10.57
C LEU A 567 -26.08 15.58 -9.92
N GLY A 568 -25.23 16.05 -9.01
CA GLY A 568 -25.31 17.38 -8.39
C GLY A 568 -24.27 18.34 -8.96
N GLU A 569 -24.26 19.54 -8.41
CA GLU A 569 -23.16 20.48 -8.62
C GLU A 569 -21.88 19.91 -7.97
N GLY A 570 -20.83 19.73 -8.75
CA GLY A 570 -19.51 19.31 -8.26
C GLY A 570 -19.40 17.89 -7.68
N LEU A 571 -20.47 17.08 -7.71
CA LEU A 571 -20.49 15.72 -7.16
C LEU A 571 -21.48 14.83 -7.94
N THR A 572 -21.06 13.60 -8.25
CA THR A 572 -21.97 12.52 -8.67
C THR A 572 -21.84 11.33 -7.75
N VAL A 573 -22.97 10.77 -7.31
CA VAL A 573 -23.03 9.55 -6.52
C VAL A 573 -24.06 8.59 -7.10
N ALA A 574 -23.82 7.29 -6.95
CA ALA A 574 -24.81 6.27 -7.19
C ALA A 574 -25.40 5.81 -5.86
N LEU A 575 -26.70 5.53 -5.83
CA LEU A 575 -27.46 5.18 -4.63
C LEU A 575 -28.05 3.79 -4.80
N SER A 576 -27.99 3.00 -3.74
CA SER A 576 -28.56 1.66 -3.71
C SER A 576 -29.50 1.49 -2.52
N SER A 577 -30.70 1.00 -2.80
CA SER A 577 -31.70 0.58 -1.81
C SER A 577 -31.54 -0.89 -1.41
N GLN A 578 -30.88 -1.69 -2.26
CA GLN A 578 -30.73 -3.14 -2.09
C GLN A 578 -29.33 -3.51 -1.63
N ALA A 579 -28.29 -3.02 -2.32
CA ALA A 579 -26.92 -3.37 -2.02
C ALA A 579 -26.51 -2.77 -0.67
N VAL A 580 -26.06 -3.63 0.24
CA VAL A 580 -25.44 -3.24 1.50
C VAL A 580 -23.94 -3.40 1.32
N VAL A 581 -23.24 -2.28 1.14
CA VAL A 581 -21.78 -2.30 1.21
C VAL A 581 -21.41 -2.40 2.68
N MET A 582 -20.59 -3.40 3.01
CA MET A 582 -20.01 -3.46 4.35
C MET A 582 -19.07 -2.27 4.53
N PRO A 583 -19.22 -1.47 5.59
CA PRO A 583 -18.30 -0.37 5.83
C PRO A 583 -16.88 -0.95 5.97
N PRO A 584 -15.88 -0.36 5.30
CA PRO A 584 -14.51 -0.87 5.35
C PRO A 584 -13.93 -0.74 6.76
N PHE A 585 -14.42 0.22 7.53
CA PHE A 585 -14.01 0.51 8.90
C PHE A 585 -15.22 0.93 9.74
N ALA A 586 -15.24 0.50 11.00
CA ALA A 586 -16.24 0.87 12.00
C ALA A 586 -15.54 1.56 13.17
N GLY A 587 -15.82 2.85 13.37
CA GLY A 587 -15.21 3.66 14.41
C GLY A 587 -15.97 4.98 14.60
N PRO A 588 -15.95 5.58 15.80
CA PRO A 588 -16.82 6.69 16.14
C PRO A 588 -16.58 7.96 15.29
N LYS A 589 -15.32 8.29 14.96
CA LYS A 589 -14.98 9.44 14.11
C LYS A 589 -15.23 9.16 12.64
N TYR A 590 -14.95 7.93 12.19
CA TYR A 590 -15.31 7.50 10.85
C TYR A 590 -16.84 7.55 10.63
N ASP A 591 -17.62 7.10 11.62
CA ASP A 591 -19.07 7.14 11.61
C ASP A 591 -19.61 8.57 11.65
N ALA A 592 -19.03 9.46 12.46
CA ALA A 592 -19.41 10.88 12.49
C ALA A 592 -19.22 11.54 11.12
N LEU A 593 -18.09 11.28 10.43
CA LEU A 593 -17.87 11.79 9.08
C LEU A 593 -18.91 11.23 8.09
N LYS A 594 -19.25 9.93 8.16
CA LYS A 594 -20.33 9.36 7.35
C LYS A 594 -21.65 10.09 7.58
N GLN A 595 -22.03 10.36 8.82
CA GLN A 595 -23.26 11.08 9.15
C GLN A 595 -23.26 12.52 8.61
N THR A 596 -22.12 13.21 8.68
CA THR A 596 -21.94 14.54 8.10
C THR A 596 -22.12 14.53 6.59
N VAL A 597 -21.40 13.67 5.88
CA VAL A 597 -21.50 13.56 4.42
C VAL A 597 -22.92 13.19 4.02
N THR A 598 -23.56 12.23 4.71
CA THR A 598 -24.95 11.86 4.46
C THR A 598 -25.91 13.03 4.65
N GLY A 599 -25.77 13.78 5.75
CA GLY A 599 -26.56 14.99 6.01
C GLY A 599 -26.42 16.05 4.92
N ILE A 600 -25.19 16.26 4.43
CA ILE A 600 -24.92 17.16 3.30
C ILE A 600 -25.59 16.67 2.02
N LEU A 601 -25.51 15.36 1.72
CA LEU A 601 -26.18 14.78 0.55
C LEU A 601 -27.70 14.93 0.63
N MET A 602 -28.29 14.73 1.81
CA MET A 602 -29.74 14.94 2.04
C MET A 602 -30.14 16.41 1.84
N ALA A 603 -29.34 17.35 2.33
CA ALA A 603 -29.58 18.78 2.14
C ALA A 603 -29.43 19.21 0.67
N THR A 604 -28.49 18.61 -0.05
CA THR A 604 -28.21 18.93 -1.46
C THR A 604 -29.25 18.31 -2.40
N PHE A 605 -29.71 17.09 -2.10
CA PHE A 605 -30.59 16.28 -2.95
C PHE A 605 -31.99 16.10 -2.35
N HIS A 606 -32.68 17.21 -2.09
CA HIS A 606 -34.02 17.24 -1.46
C HIS A 606 -35.10 16.40 -2.16
N ALA A 607 -34.95 16.12 -3.47
CA ALA A 607 -35.87 15.29 -4.23
C ALA A 607 -35.69 13.78 -3.99
N ILE A 608 -34.65 13.38 -3.25
CA ILE A 608 -34.32 11.97 -2.97
C ILE A 608 -34.69 11.63 -1.54
N ASP A 609 -35.46 10.56 -1.38
CA ASP A 609 -35.76 9.99 -0.07
C ASP A 609 -34.63 9.06 0.40
N PHE A 610 -33.74 9.60 1.24
CA PHE A 610 -32.62 8.85 1.84
C PHE A 610 -33.06 7.82 2.89
N SER A 611 -34.32 7.82 3.32
CA SER A 611 -34.81 6.81 4.28
C SER A 611 -34.72 5.39 3.70
N HIS A 612 -34.81 5.25 2.38
CA HIS A 612 -34.70 3.98 1.65
C HIS A 612 -33.29 3.67 1.13
N VAL A 613 -32.37 4.63 1.16
CA VAL A 613 -30.98 4.43 0.71
C VAL A 613 -30.22 3.62 1.75
N ARG A 614 -29.53 2.56 1.32
CA ARG A 614 -28.65 1.72 2.15
C ARG A 614 -27.18 2.04 1.91
N SER A 615 -26.82 2.31 0.66
CA SER A 615 -25.43 2.59 0.27
C SER A 615 -25.33 3.78 -0.69
N VAL A 616 -24.28 4.56 -0.52
CA VAL A 616 -23.79 5.60 -1.43
C VAL A 616 -22.51 5.08 -2.08
N LEU A 617 -22.51 4.99 -3.40
CA LEU A 617 -21.42 4.45 -4.19
C LEU A 617 -20.79 5.57 -5.04
N SER A 618 -19.47 5.57 -5.10
CA SER A 618 -18.72 6.47 -5.97
C SER A 618 -18.09 5.69 -7.13
N ASP A 619 -18.21 6.24 -8.33
CA ASP A 619 -17.47 5.79 -9.51
C ASP A 619 -16.15 6.58 -9.58
N SER A 620 -15.00 5.91 -9.64
CA SER A 620 -13.70 6.57 -9.80
C SER A 620 -13.32 6.84 -11.26
N ARG A 621 -14.15 6.38 -12.20
CA ARG A 621 -13.90 6.36 -13.65
C ARG A 621 -12.49 5.86 -13.97
N HIS A 622 -12.10 4.76 -13.31
CA HIS A 622 -10.78 4.13 -13.47
C HIS A 622 -9.60 5.06 -13.26
N GLY A 623 -9.66 5.85 -12.18
CA GLY A 623 -8.56 6.74 -11.80
C GLY A 623 -8.55 8.08 -12.55
N ILE A 624 -9.69 8.52 -13.07
CA ILE A 624 -9.88 9.91 -13.51
C ILE A 624 -10.40 10.70 -12.30
N GLU A 625 -11.70 10.71 -12.08
CA GLU A 625 -12.41 11.41 -11.03
C GLU A 625 -13.84 10.91 -11.08
N MET A 626 -14.64 11.14 -10.04
CA MET A 626 -16.08 10.94 -10.16
C MET A 626 -16.69 11.77 -11.29
N PRO A 627 -17.81 11.32 -11.87
CA PRO A 627 -18.48 12.09 -12.92
C PRO A 627 -18.82 13.50 -12.43
N LEU A 628 -18.50 14.52 -13.25
CA LEU A 628 -18.75 15.93 -12.95
C LEU A 628 -19.74 16.57 -13.92
N ASN A 629 -20.09 15.87 -15.00
CA ASN A 629 -21.06 16.34 -15.97
C ASN A 629 -22.04 15.24 -16.41
N LEU A 630 -23.11 15.67 -17.09
CA LEU A 630 -24.19 14.78 -17.52
C LEU A 630 -23.72 13.63 -18.40
N ARG A 631 -22.74 13.87 -19.28
CA ARG A 631 -22.26 12.85 -20.20
C ARG A 631 -21.50 11.76 -19.44
N GLU A 632 -20.61 12.16 -18.55
CA GLU A 632 -19.86 11.24 -17.69
C GLU A 632 -20.81 10.43 -16.79
N ALA A 633 -21.83 11.06 -16.19
CA ALA A 633 -22.80 10.38 -15.35
C ALA A 633 -23.64 9.37 -16.15
N LEU A 634 -24.03 9.71 -17.39
CA LEU A 634 -24.73 8.79 -18.30
C LEU A 634 -23.84 7.60 -18.68
N TRP A 635 -22.54 7.80 -18.91
CA TRP A 635 -21.61 6.71 -19.16
C TRP A 635 -21.54 5.75 -17.97
N SER A 636 -21.38 6.28 -16.75
CA SER A 636 -21.44 5.48 -15.53
C SER A 636 -22.75 4.71 -15.42
N CYS A 637 -23.89 5.33 -15.74
CA CYS A 637 -25.18 4.64 -15.73
C CYS A 637 -25.22 3.47 -16.72
N CYS A 638 -24.76 3.68 -17.96
CA CYS A 638 -24.72 2.63 -18.97
C CYS A 638 -23.76 1.50 -18.60
N ARG A 639 -22.61 1.84 -18.00
CA ARG A 639 -21.56 0.91 -17.60
C ARG A 639 -22.01 -0.01 -16.47
N TYR A 640 -22.68 0.55 -15.46
CA TYR A 640 -23.06 -0.16 -14.25
C TYR A 640 -24.55 -0.56 -14.21
N ASP A 641 -25.24 -0.52 -15.34
CA ASP A 641 -26.69 -0.80 -15.49
C ASP A 641 -27.59 -0.03 -14.50
N ILE A 642 -27.31 1.26 -14.31
CA ILE A 642 -28.13 2.14 -13.47
C ILE A 642 -29.23 2.75 -14.33
N ARG A 643 -30.49 2.41 -14.01
CA ARG A 643 -31.65 2.73 -14.87
C ARG A 643 -32.30 4.08 -14.58
N VAL A 644 -31.91 4.75 -13.50
CA VAL A 644 -32.46 6.05 -13.11
C VAL A 644 -31.32 7.04 -12.93
N LEU A 645 -31.39 8.17 -13.63
CA LEU A 645 -30.49 9.31 -13.41
C LEU A 645 -31.31 10.50 -12.92
N THR A 646 -30.89 11.10 -11.82
CA THR A 646 -31.46 12.36 -11.33
C THR A 646 -30.48 13.50 -11.61
N HIS A 647 -30.94 14.55 -12.30
CA HIS A 647 -30.15 15.75 -12.58
C HIS A 647 -31.08 16.98 -12.59
N ALA A 648 -30.66 18.07 -11.93
CA ALA A 648 -31.44 19.30 -11.81
C ALA A 648 -32.91 19.05 -11.34
N ALA A 649 -33.07 18.22 -10.30
CA ALA A 649 -34.35 17.78 -9.73
C ALA A 649 -35.30 17.02 -10.70
N ARG A 650 -34.81 16.61 -11.88
CA ARG A 650 -35.54 15.78 -12.83
C ARG A 650 -35.01 14.35 -12.81
N GLN A 651 -35.92 13.40 -12.85
CA GLN A 651 -35.60 11.98 -12.97
C GLN A 651 -35.74 11.52 -14.42
N TYR A 652 -34.71 10.86 -14.92
CA TYR A 652 -34.61 10.27 -16.25
C TYR A 652 -34.57 8.76 -16.11
N ARG A 653 -35.50 8.06 -16.75
CA ARG A 653 -35.41 6.60 -16.91
C ARG A 653 -34.55 6.31 -18.13
N LEU A 654 -33.46 5.59 -17.92
CA LEU A 654 -32.48 5.27 -18.93
C LEU A 654 -32.74 3.86 -19.46
N ALA A 655 -32.79 3.73 -20.78
CA ALA A 655 -32.56 2.46 -21.44
C ALA A 655 -31.04 2.31 -21.57
N THR A 656 -30.40 1.74 -20.54
CA THR A 656 -28.94 1.56 -20.43
C THR A 656 -28.34 0.71 -21.56
N GLU A 657 -29.18 -0.02 -22.29
CA GLU A 657 -28.84 -0.80 -23.49
C GLU A 657 -29.23 -0.13 -24.82
N ASP A 658 -29.69 1.11 -24.81
CA ASP A 658 -30.10 1.80 -26.03
C ASP A 658 -28.87 2.14 -26.90
N ASP A 659 -28.83 1.54 -28.10
CA ASP A 659 -27.77 1.72 -29.07
C ASP A 659 -27.65 3.20 -29.51
N ASP A 660 -28.74 3.97 -29.53
CA ASP A 660 -28.73 5.39 -29.90
C ASP A 660 -28.06 6.27 -28.83
N VAL A 661 -28.16 5.88 -27.56
CA VAL A 661 -27.46 6.55 -26.46
C VAL A 661 -25.99 6.16 -26.49
N LEU A 662 -25.71 4.87 -26.58
CA LEU A 662 -24.34 4.35 -26.64
C LEU A 662 -23.56 4.92 -27.84
N ALA A 663 -24.20 5.06 -29.00
CA ALA A 663 -23.62 5.60 -30.23
C ALA A 663 -22.89 6.94 -30.08
N LYS A 664 -23.32 7.77 -29.12
CA LYS A 664 -22.88 9.16 -28.97
C LYS A 664 -21.66 9.35 -28.08
N PHE A 665 -21.30 8.34 -27.27
CA PHE A 665 -20.13 8.44 -26.41
C PHE A 665 -18.85 8.43 -27.24
N VAL A 666 -17.88 9.24 -26.82
CA VAL A 666 -16.61 9.38 -27.52
C VAL A 666 -15.55 8.56 -26.81
N VAL A 667 -14.96 7.61 -27.54
CA VAL A 667 -13.84 6.79 -27.10
C VAL A 667 -12.54 7.47 -27.51
N ARG A 668 -11.58 7.51 -26.60
CA ARG A 668 -10.22 8.02 -26.84
C ARG A 668 -9.19 7.15 -26.10
N LEU A 669 -7.93 7.26 -26.50
CA LEU A 669 -6.83 6.64 -25.75
C LEU A 669 -6.79 7.20 -24.33
N GLY A 670 -6.49 6.32 -23.37
CA GLY A 670 -6.40 6.67 -21.96
C GLY A 670 -5.35 7.75 -21.72
N ALA A 671 -5.70 8.77 -20.95
CA ALA A 671 -4.79 9.88 -20.64
C ALA A 671 -3.53 9.44 -19.86
N GLY A 672 -3.57 8.25 -19.25
CA GLY A 672 -2.45 7.64 -18.53
C GLY A 672 -1.41 6.98 -19.43
N ILE A 673 -1.67 6.84 -20.74
CA ILE A 673 -0.71 6.26 -21.69
C ILE A 673 0.42 7.26 -21.93
N GLY A 674 1.66 6.79 -21.75
CA GLY A 674 2.89 7.54 -22.03
C GLY A 674 3.44 7.27 -23.43
N ALA A 675 3.39 6.02 -23.88
CA ALA A 675 3.84 5.61 -25.20
C ALA A 675 3.15 4.31 -25.67
N ILE A 676 3.13 4.10 -26.99
CA ILE A 676 2.67 2.84 -27.62
C ILE A 676 3.80 2.36 -28.51
N SER A 677 4.31 1.15 -28.27
CA SER A 677 5.35 0.52 -29.08
C SER A 677 4.76 -0.65 -29.88
N ARG A 678 5.10 -0.73 -31.16
CA ARG A 678 4.67 -1.80 -32.05
C ARG A 678 5.72 -2.92 -32.07
N GLY A 679 5.34 -4.12 -31.66
CA GLY A 679 6.08 -5.36 -31.91
C GLY A 679 5.54 -6.07 -33.15
N ASP A 680 6.15 -7.20 -33.51
CA ASP A 680 5.79 -7.95 -34.72
C ASP A 680 4.34 -8.47 -34.70
N GLU A 681 3.86 -8.92 -33.54
CA GLU A 681 2.50 -9.48 -33.40
C GLU A 681 1.62 -8.81 -32.34
N CYS A 682 2.18 -7.95 -31.48
CA CYS A 682 1.45 -7.28 -30.40
C CYS A 682 1.73 -5.77 -30.36
N LEU A 683 0.76 -5.00 -29.87
CA LEU A 683 0.99 -3.64 -29.41
C LEU A 683 1.28 -3.68 -27.91
N ARG A 684 2.36 -3.01 -27.50
CA ARG A 684 2.70 -2.84 -26.08
C ARG A 684 2.41 -1.40 -25.67
N ILE A 685 1.54 -1.24 -24.68
CA ILE A 685 1.11 0.03 -24.12
C ILE A 685 1.97 0.33 -22.89
N HIS A 686 2.61 1.49 -22.86
CA HIS A 686 3.41 1.96 -21.74
C HIS A 686 2.67 3.09 -21.04
N PHE A 687 2.44 2.96 -19.74
CA PHE A 687 1.78 3.97 -18.94
C PHE A 687 2.78 4.97 -18.36
N LYS A 688 2.29 6.18 -18.07
CA LYS A 688 3.10 7.25 -17.47
C LYS A 688 3.59 6.88 -16.06
N ARG A 689 2.74 6.23 -15.25
CA ARG A 689 3.00 5.84 -13.85
C ARG A 689 2.19 4.61 -13.45
N TYR A 690 2.59 3.96 -12.35
CA TYR A 690 1.89 2.89 -11.61
C TYR A 690 1.66 1.56 -12.33
N VAL A 691 1.07 1.60 -13.53
CA VAL A 691 0.64 0.42 -14.27
C VAL A 691 1.82 -0.10 -15.09
N PRO A 692 2.21 -1.38 -14.93
CA PRO A 692 3.27 -1.95 -15.76
C PRO A 692 2.85 -1.97 -17.24
N PRO A 693 3.79 -2.00 -18.19
CA PRO A 693 3.45 -2.13 -19.58
C PRO A 693 2.58 -3.37 -19.83
N ILE A 694 1.56 -3.22 -20.66
CA ILE A 694 0.66 -4.32 -21.02
C ILE A 694 0.71 -4.57 -22.52
N GLU A 695 0.51 -5.84 -22.89
CA GLU A 695 0.31 -6.22 -24.28
C GLU A 695 -1.18 -6.34 -24.55
N VAL A 696 -1.60 -5.81 -25.70
CA VAL A 696 -2.98 -5.92 -26.16
C VAL A 696 -3.07 -6.94 -27.28
N ASP A 697 -4.15 -7.70 -27.30
CA ASP A 697 -4.37 -8.74 -28.30
C ASP A 697 -4.69 -8.16 -29.68
N ALA A 698 -4.91 -9.01 -30.69
CA ALA A 698 -5.19 -8.56 -32.05
C ALA A 698 -6.45 -7.68 -32.16
N ARG A 699 -7.50 -8.00 -31.41
CA ARG A 699 -8.78 -7.29 -31.43
C ARG A 699 -8.66 -5.93 -30.73
N GLU A 700 -8.00 -5.92 -29.58
CA GLU A 700 -7.74 -4.71 -28.81
C GLU A 700 -6.80 -3.76 -29.58
N ARG A 701 -5.82 -4.31 -30.31
CA ARG A 701 -4.97 -3.54 -31.22
C ARG A 701 -5.78 -2.78 -32.26
N ASP A 702 -6.76 -3.41 -32.91
CA ASP A 702 -7.57 -2.74 -33.94
C ASP A 702 -8.35 -1.54 -33.37
N ILE A 703 -8.81 -1.65 -32.10
CA ILE A 703 -9.40 -0.53 -31.37
C ILE A 703 -8.36 0.56 -31.14
N VAL A 704 -7.22 0.22 -30.53
CA VAL A 704 -6.16 1.18 -30.17
C VAL A 704 -5.63 1.92 -31.40
N GLU A 705 -5.37 1.23 -32.50
CA GLU A 705 -4.90 1.84 -33.75
C GLU A 705 -5.98 2.70 -34.42
N GLY A 706 -7.25 2.38 -34.20
CA GLY A 706 -8.38 3.21 -34.63
C GLY A 706 -8.48 4.54 -33.89
N LEU A 707 -7.94 4.62 -32.67
CA LEU A 707 -8.06 5.78 -31.78
C LEU A 707 -6.92 6.80 -31.90
N ALA A 708 -6.22 6.84 -33.04
CA ALA A 708 -5.32 7.95 -33.36
C ALA A 708 -6.01 9.33 -33.29
N ARG A 709 -7.34 9.35 -33.46
CA ARG A 709 -8.23 10.46 -33.12
C ARG A 709 -9.41 9.91 -32.30
N PRO A 710 -10.05 10.72 -31.44
CA PRO A 710 -11.27 10.31 -30.75
C PRO A 710 -12.35 9.89 -31.76
N LEU A 711 -13.03 8.77 -31.49
CA LEU A 711 -14.12 8.24 -32.31
C LEU A 711 -15.35 8.05 -31.45
N SER A 712 -16.55 8.27 -32.00
CA SER A 712 -17.75 7.82 -31.30
C SER A 712 -17.83 6.29 -31.25
N LEU A 713 -18.57 5.73 -30.28
CA LEU A 713 -18.79 4.29 -30.23
C LEU A 713 -19.44 3.76 -31.52
N ALA A 714 -20.33 4.53 -32.16
CA ALA A 714 -20.90 4.16 -33.45
C ALA A 714 -19.84 4.09 -34.57
N GLN A 715 -18.97 5.09 -34.67
CA GLN A 715 -17.89 5.12 -35.66
C GLN A 715 -16.89 3.98 -35.44
N LEU A 716 -16.55 3.70 -34.18
CA LEU A 716 -15.66 2.61 -33.82
C LEU A 716 -16.31 1.26 -34.12
N ALA A 717 -17.58 1.08 -33.80
CA ALA A 717 -18.33 -0.15 -34.09
C ALA A 717 -18.45 -0.41 -35.61
N GLU A 718 -18.76 0.62 -36.40
CA GLU A 718 -18.79 0.57 -37.87
C GLU A 718 -17.43 0.14 -38.43
N ARG A 719 -16.35 0.80 -37.98
CA ARG A 719 -14.97 0.47 -38.40
C ARG A 719 -14.60 -0.98 -38.11
N LEU A 720 -15.01 -1.50 -36.95
CA LEU A 720 -14.71 -2.87 -36.54
C LEU A 720 -15.69 -3.89 -37.14
N GLY A 721 -16.74 -3.45 -37.85
CA GLY A 721 -17.78 -4.32 -38.40
C GLY A 721 -18.63 -4.99 -37.33
N ARG A 722 -18.97 -4.28 -36.24
CA ARG A 722 -19.66 -4.86 -35.07
C ARG A 722 -20.87 -4.03 -34.66
N SER A 723 -21.74 -4.65 -33.84
CA SER A 723 -22.80 -3.89 -33.17
C SER A 723 -22.20 -2.94 -32.13
N ILE A 724 -22.91 -1.84 -31.87
CA ILE A 724 -22.52 -0.83 -30.88
C ILE A 724 -22.34 -1.47 -29.50
N ARG A 725 -23.23 -2.39 -29.11
CA ARG A 725 -23.13 -3.13 -27.83
C ARG A 725 -21.87 -3.98 -27.73
N ALA A 726 -21.55 -4.72 -28.79
CA ALA A 726 -20.35 -5.55 -28.80
C ALA A 726 -19.09 -4.70 -28.72
N CYS A 727 -19.06 -3.56 -29.42
CA CYS A 727 -17.99 -2.58 -29.33
C CYS A 727 -17.89 -1.97 -27.92
N ALA A 728 -19.00 -1.58 -27.30
CA ALA A 728 -19.03 -1.00 -25.96
C ALA A 728 -18.50 -1.98 -24.90
N LYS A 729 -18.77 -3.29 -25.04
CA LYS A 729 -18.22 -4.33 -24.15
C LYS A 729 -16.69 -4.38 -24.21
N ASP A 730 -16.11 -4.23 -25.40
CA ASP A 730 -14.65 -4.25 -25.58
C ASP A 730 -13.99 -2.99 -25.08
N VAL A 731 -14.62 -1.85 -25.35
CA VAL A 731 -14.18 -0.57 -24.81
C VAL A 731 -14.17 -0.62 -23.29
N ARG A 732 -15.19 -1.19 -22.64
CA ARG A 732 -15.22 -1.36 -21.17
C ARG A 732 -14.06 -2.24 -20.67
N SER A 733 -13.76 -3.34 -21.36
CA SER A 733 -12.61 -4.20 -21.02
C SER A 733 -11.27 -3.44 -21.14
N LEU A 734 -11.15 -2.54 -22.12
CA LEU A 734 -9.98 -1.69 -22.29
C LEU A 734 -9.93 -0.54 -21.28
N GLU A 735 -11.07 0.01 -20.85
CA GLU A 735 -11.15 0.98 -19.75
C GLU A 735 -10.67 0.36 -18.43
N ASP A 736 -11.06 -0.88 -18.13
CA ASP A 736 -10.63 -1.61 -16.93
C ASP A 736 -9.12 -1.84 -16.88
N ARG A 737 -8.49 -1.80 -18.05
CA ARG A 737 -7.03 -1.88 -18.24
C ARG A 737 -6.38 -0.50 -18.46
N HIS A 738 -7.14 0.58 -18.30
CA HIS A 738 -6.71 1.98 -18.47
C HIS A 738 -6.27 2.38 -19.89
N VAL A 739 -6.54 1.54 -20.90
CA VAL A 739 -6.07 1.75 -22.28
C VAL A 739 -6.91 2.77 -23.02
N VAL A 740 -8.21 2.81 -22.74
CA VAL A 740 -9.14 3.78 -23.33
C VAL A 740 -9.90 4.48 -22.22
N MET A 741 -10.50 5.61 -22.57
CA MET A 741 -11.44 6.32 -21.72
C MET A 741 -12.61 6.79 -22.58
N VAL A 742 -13.78 6.89 -21.95
CA VAL A 742 -15.02 7.29 -22.61
C VAL A 742 -15.54 8.58 -22.01
N ASP A 743 -15.90 9.52 -22.89
CA ASP A 743 -16.57 10.77 -22.55
C ASP A 743 -18.00 10.82 -23.03
#